data_AF-A0A414RL82-F1
#
_entry.id   AF-A0A414RL82-F1
#
_cell.length_a   1.000
_cell.length_b   1.000
_cell.length_c   1.000
_cell.angle_alpha   90.00
_cell.angle_beta   90.00
_cell.angle_gamma   90.00
#
_symmetry.space_group_name_H-M   'P 1'
#
loop_
_entity.id
_entity.type
_entity.pdbx_description
1 polymer ?
#
loop_
_entity_poly.entity_id
_entity_poly.type
_entity_poly.pdbx_seq_one_letter_code
_entity_poly.pdbx_strand_id
1 'polypeptide(L)'
;MSENYDLISENDMHMPIRCIMQRFDHIRSQMHDYFELSMIVSGNCTLQLDDHIYNLTEDDVFCVNPLSLHELHGVNCVIVTVLFNQTLFEQILPVPFHPRFFFISTMTDNQEAIVQLRTLIAHIIKTNIDKKDGYELRNWSYIYNIMDVLYRNFRIKLSTAKEKKNHKYALRISEISQLIQQHYTENITLQELADAVHLSVPYLSKFFVEYYGMNFLSYLNQYRLMHAVQELSTTDKNIDEIAIDSGFSNSHAFVTFFKKQYGMLPKDYRREQKKKKENTAQRVEQHNYIYGLKKYLKEDTFFQVVSPVKKTEIEISVNGSSYTLLHTWKKMMTVGRASDVLICDVQKMLTQIQETVGFEYIKLCGIFSDDLHIYNETASKVPVYSFSYLDKILDFVIVNHLKPWLQLSYMPEKLAKYPNRRLFGANVSQPHSVSAWCQLVHEFLLHITDRYGLDTIKTWKFGLWNQPNTSSDLFGFTNENDFFLFYKSTYDCIKDFCPDIEFSLPPTYYIVGESYENWYLNFLEWCKKNSCLPDCLSFTYYDTKMISDKNHSKESFGFVYAMSLSESPDGLKDFVMQVLRERRQLGLGNMPIYLSEWNNTPSQQDLLNDTCFKSCYIVKNILENYDRLDSFTYQALTDLMADDALPNKLFFGGLGLFTVNGIPKASYYAYTLLRQLGDQFLGRGDGYFITRKHNSYQIMLYNYKHFNYLYANGERFDMTETDRYTVFADSDPVTIELCLSNIPQGTYKISETYVNRTHGSSYDQWVSMGGLELTTPYEFDLLKKASSPGFHQKLMHIASDETLRLNAELELLEIRLIQITPVICPSDVSR
;
A
#
# COMPACT_ATOMS: atom_id res chain seq x y z
N MET A 1 -20.96 -15.55 -1.91
CA MET A 1 -19.69 -15.39 -1.15
C MET A 1 -19.86 -14.25 -0.14
N SER A 2 -19.05 -14.20 0.93
CA SER A 2 -18.96 -12.99 1.77
C SER A 2 -17.50 -12.67 2.07
N GLU A 3 -17.07 -11.45 1.76
CA GLU A 3 -15.76 -10.90 2.13
C GLU A 3 -16.02 -9.81 3.18
N ASN A 4 -15.41 -9.94 4.36
CA ASN A 4 -15.63 -9.05 5.49
C ASN A 4 -14.36 -8.25 5.77
N TYR A 5 -14.52 -6.93 5.91
CA TYR A 5 -13.49 -5.99 6.36
C TYR A 5 -13.92 -5.35 7.67
N ASP A 6 -13.17 -5.61 8.72
CA ASP A 6 -13.36 -4.95 10.01
C ASP A 6 -12.60 -3.61 9.99
N LEU A 7 -13.32 -2.51 9.77
CA LEU A 7 -12.78 -1.15 9.92
C LEU A 7 -12.52 -0.82 11.39
N ILE A 8 -13.34 -1.39 12.28
CA ILE A 8 -13.15 -1.40 13.74
C ILE A 8 -13.51 -2.81 14.24
N SER A 9 -12.54 -3.50 14.82
CA SER A 9 -12.62 -4.92 15.19
C SER A 9 -13.06 -5.14 16.64
N GLU A 10 -13.39 -6.39 17.02
CA GLU A 10 -13.67 -6.74 18.42
C GLU A 10 -12.45 -6.58 19.34
N ASN A 11 -11.23 -6.61 18.79
CA ASN A 11 -9.99 -6.52 19.54
C ASN A 11 -9.62 -5.08 19.94
N ASP A 12 -10.30 -4.09 19.36
CA ASP A 12 -10.12 -2.67 19.67
C ASP A 12 -10.85 -2.34 20.99
N MET A 13 -10.33 -2.81 22.12
CA MET A 13 -10.99 -2.77 23.45
C MET A 13 -11.43 -1.38 23.93
N HIS A 14 -10.98 -0.31 23.29
CA HIS A 14 -11.30 1.08 23.65
C HIS A 14 -12.35 1.75 22.75
N MET A 15 -12.87 1.04 21.74
CA MET A 15 -13.81 1.59 20.77
C MET A 15 -15.28 1.42 21.21
N PRO A 16 -16.13 2.45 21.05
CA PRO A 16 -17.55 2.37 21.43
C PRO A 16 -18.43 1.62 20.41
N ILE A 17 -17.87 1.37 19.24
CA ILE A 17 -18.57 0.83 18.07
C ILE A 17 -17.70 -0.22 17.39
N ARG A 18 -18.32 -1.12 16.65
CA ARG A 18 -17.68 -1.95 15.63
C ARG A 18 -18.18 -1.50 14.28
N CYS A 19 -17.32 -1.51 13.27
CA CYS A 19 -17.69 -1.09 11.93
C CYS A 19 -17.15 -2.10 10.94
N ILE A 20 -18.07 -2.72 10.21
CA ILE A 20 -17.77 -3.82 9.28
C ILE A 20 -18.27 -3.41 7.91
N MET A 21 -17.41 -3.53 6.91
CA MET A 21 -17.78 -3.41 5.51
C MET A 21 -17.72 -4.80 4.89
N GLN A 22 -18.80 -5.25 4.26
CA GLN A 22 -18.83 -6.59 3.68
C GLN A 22 -19.50 -6.62 2.31
N ARG A 23 -18.95 -7.44 1.42
CA ARG A 23 -19.60 -7.81 0.16
C ARG A 23 -20.36 -9.10 0.37
N PHE A 24 -21.60 -9.19 -0.11
CA PHE A 24 -22.45 -10.35 0.10
C PHE A 24 -23.37 -10.64 -1.09
N ASP A 25 -23.58 -11.93 -1.35
CA ASP A 25 -24.79 -12.40 -2.04
C ASP A 25 -25.87 -12.78 -1.01
N HIS A 26 -25.43 -13.22 0.17
CA HIS A 26 -26.35 -13.67 1.20
C HIS A 26 -25.70 -13.55 2.57
N ILE A 27 -26.31 -12.75 3.43
CA ILE A 27 -26.05 -12.71 4.88
C ILE A 27 -27.17 -13.55 5.48
N ARG A 28 -26.79 -14.71 6.00
CA ARG A 28 -27.74 -15.68 6.54
C ARG A 28 -28.45 -15.12 7.76
N SER A 29 -29.59 -15.73 8.05
CA SER A 29 -30.32 -15.50 9.29
C SER A 29 -29.36 -15.48 10.49
N GLN A 30 -29.37 -14.36 11.21
CA GLN A 30 -28.52 -14.10 12.35
C GLN A 30 -29.24 -13.22 13.38
N MET A 31 -28.70 -13.21 14.60
CA MET A 31 -29.23 -12.49 15.74
C MET A 31 -28.10 -12.21 16.73
N HIS A 32 -28.04 -10.97 17.24
CA HIS A 32 -27.01 -10.49 18.16
C HIS A 32 -27.58 -9.48 19.16
N ASP A 33 -26.82 -9.15 20.19
CA ASP A 33 -27.18 -8.24 21.29
C ASP A 33 -26.80 -6.76 21.05
N TYR A 34 -26.25 -6.43 19.88
CA TYR A 34 -25.94 -5.06 19.47
C TYR A 34 -27.13 -4.38 18.76
N PHE A 35 -27.20 -3.05 18.85
CA PHE A 35 -27.87 -2.28 17.81
C PHE A 35 -27.04 -2.36 16.54
N GLU A 36 -27.69 -2.64 15.42
CA GLU A 36 -27.08 -2.66 14.10
C GLU A 36 -27.65 -1.51 13.28
N LEU A 37 -26.80 -0.56 12.90
CA LEU A 37 -27.10 0.46 11.90
C LEU A 37 -26.38 0.10 10.61
N SER A 38 -27.15 -0.22 9.58
CA SER A 38 -26.63 -0.78 8.33
C SER A 38 -27.01 0.09 7.14
N MET A 39 -26.09 0.24 6.19
CA MET A 39 -26.27 0.99 4.95
C MET A 39 -25.84 0.16 3.74
N ILE A 40 -26.71 0.07 2.74
CA ILE A 40 -26.37 -0.53 1.44
C ILE A 40 -25.54 0.47 0.65
N VAL A 41 -24.28 0.15 0.41
CA VAL A 41 -23.34 0.99 -0.34
C VAL A 41 -23.47 0.75 -1.84
N SER A 42 -23.86 -0.46 -2.25
CA SER A 42 -24.05 -0.82 -3.66
C SER A 42 -24.89 -2.08 -3.79
N GLY A 43 -25.65 -2.16 -4.87
CA GLY A 43 -26.47 -3.32 -5.23
C GLY A 43 -27.91 -3.24 -4.70
N ASN A 44 -28.69 -4.28 -5.01
CA ASN A 44 -30.08 -4.42 -4.61
C ASN A 44 -30.24 -5.71 -3.82
N CYS A 45 -30.86 -5.63 -2.65
CA CYS A 45 -31.07 -6.79 -1.79
C CYS A 45 -32.45 -6.76 -1.13
N THR A 46 -32.84 -7.89 -0.55
CA THR A 46 -33.99 -7.99 0.34
C THR A 46 -33.52 -8.19 1.77
N LEU A 47 -34.05 -7.39 2.69
CA LEU A 47 -33.90 -7.58 4.13
C LEU A 47 -35.14 -8.30 4.63
N GLN A 48 -34.96 -9.50 5.16
CA GLN A 48 -35.96 -10.16 5.98
C GLN A 48 -35.70 -9.79 7.44
N LEU A 49 -36.66 -9.12 8.07
CA LEU A 49 -36.62 -8.73 9.47
C LEU A 49 -37.90 -9.23 10.14
N ASP A 50 -37.75 -10.14 11.09
CA ASP A 50 -38.86 -10.92 11.65
C ASP A 50 -39.71 -11.60 10.53
N ASP A 51 -41.01 -11.32 10.45
CA ASP A 51 -41.94 -11.89 9.46
C ASP A 51 -42.13 -11.02 8.19
N HIS A 52 -41.33 -9.96 8.05
CA HIS A 52 -41.47 -8.99 6.95
C HIS A 52 -40.24 -8.98 6.04
N ILE A 53 -40.49 -8.76 4.74
CA ILE A 53 -39.45 -8.64 3.71
C ILE A 53 -39.49 -7.21 3.15
N TYR A 54 -38.34 -6.54 3.17
CA TYR A 54 -38.14 -5.19 2.67
C TYR A 54 -37.17 -5.22 1.49
N ASN A 55 -37.51 -4.53 0.40
CA ASN A 55 -36.59 -4.35 -0.72
C ASN A 55 -35.72 -3.12 -0.44
N LEU A 56 -34.41 -3.28 -0.56
CA LEU A 56 -33.41 -2.23 -0.35
C LEU A 56 -32.56 -2.08 -1.62
N THR A 57 -32.17 -0.86 -1.88
CA THR A 57 -31.33 -0.45 -3.00
C THR A 57 -30.12 0.34 -2.50
N GLU A 58 -29.23 0.74 -3.40
CA GLU A 58 -28.12 1.63 -3.08
C GLU A 58 -28.58 2.84 -2.24
N ASP A 59 -27.79 3.17 -1.23
CA ASP A 59 -27.98 4.23 -0.25
C ASP A 59 -29.02 3.95 0.84
N ASP A 60 -29.82 2.88 0.77
CA ASP A 60 -30.80 2.59 1.82
C ASP A 60 -30.13 2.27 3.17
N VAL A 61 -30.72 2.79 4.25
CA VAL A 61 -30.23 2.64 5.62
C VAL A 61 -31.32 2.06 6.50
N PHE A 62 -30.96 1.14 7.39
CA PHE A 62 -31.88 0.53 8.34
C PHE A 62 -31.22 0.29 9.70
N CYS A 63 -32.06 0.16 10.73
CA CYS A 63 -31.63 -0.17 12.09
C CYS A 63 -32.29 -1.48 12.54
N VAL A 64 -31.48 -2.43 13.02
CA VAL A 64 -31.92 -3.65 13.67
C VAL A 64 -31.68 -3.54 15.17
N ASN A 65 -32.70 -3.88 15.96
CA ASN A 65 -32.60 -3.86 17.41
C ASN A 65 -31.88 -5.11 17.94
N PRO A 66 -31.30 -5.07 19.15
CA PRO A 66 -30.82 -6.25 19.84
C PRO A 66 -31.86 -7.39 19.85
N LEU A 67 -31.37 -8.61 19.61
CA LEU A 67 -32.13 -9.86 19.62
C LEU A 67 -33.25 -9.94 18.55
N SER A 68 -33.20 -9.11 17.50
CA SER A 68 -34.06 -9.25 16.32
C SER A 68 -33.43 -10.18 15.28
N LEU A 69 -34.21 -11.16 14.82
CA LEU A 69 -33.78 -12.09 13.77
C LEU A 69 -33.85 -11.38 12.42
N HIS A 70 -32.74 -11.39 11.69
CA HIS A 70 -32.69 -10.76 10.38
C HIS A 70 -31.79 -11.53 9.41
N GLU A 71 -32.05 -11.36 8.12
CA GLU A 71 -31.37 -12.02 7.01
C GLU A 71 -31.36 -11.11 5.78
N LEU A 72 -30.28 -11.11 4.99
CA LEU A 72 -30.21 -10.37 3.72
C LEU A 72 -29.92 -11.30 2.53
N HIS A 73 -30.66 -11.08 1.44
CA HIS A 73 -30.47 -11.80 0.17
C HIS A 73 -30.24 -10.80 -0.97
N GLY A 74 -29.20 -10.99 -1.75
CA GLY A 74 -28.84 -10.12 -2.87
C GLY A 74 -27.88 -10.80 -3.84
N VAL A 75 -27.31 -10.02 -4.75
CA VAL A 75 -26.23 -10.49 -5.63
C VAL A 75 -25.16 -9.40 -5.64
N ASN A 76 -23.95 -9.77 -5.22
CA ASN A 76 -22.77 -8.90 -5.21
C ASN A 76 -23.02 -7.52 -4.55
N CYS A 77 -23.83 -7.50 -3.48
CA CYS A 77 -24.17 -6.29 -2.75
C CYS A 77 -23.04 -5.92 -1.78
N VAL A 78 -22.93 -4.64 -1.44
CA VAL A 78 -22.00 -4.15 -0.42
C VAL A 78 -22.78 -3.41 0.65
N ILE A 79 -22.48 -3.73 1.91
CA ILE A 79 -23.11 -3.16 3.09
C ILE A 79 -22.04 -2.72 4.07
N VAL A 80 -22.26 -1.58 4.71
CA VAL A 80 -21.53 -1.17 5.90
C VAL A 80 -22.46 -1.29 7.10
N THR A 81 -21.95 -1.90 8.16
CA THR A 81 -22.68 -2.17 9.39
C THR A 81 -21.92 -1.56 10.57
N VAL A 82 -22.57 -0.65 11.29
CA VAL A 82 -22.09 -0.08 12.55
C VAL A 82 -22.84 -0.75 13.70
N LEU A 83 -22.11 -1.48 14.54
CA LEU A 83 -22.64 -2.17 15.72
C LEU A 83 -22.27 -1.40 16.98
N PHE A 84 -23.21 -1.22 17.90
CA PHE A 84 -22.94 -0.59 19.19
C PHE A 84 -23.81 -1.15 20.31
N ASN A 85 -23.27 -1.13 21.53
CA ASN A 85 -23.91 -1.80 22.66
C ASN A 85 -25.04 -0.97 23.26
N GLN A 86 -26.12 -1.63 23.68
CA GLN A 86 -27.27 -1.01 24.33
C GLN A 86 -26.91 -0.24 25.61
N THR A 87 -25.88 -0.68 26.33
CA THR A 87 -25.37 -0.06 27.57
C THR A 87 -25.01 1.41 27.40
N LEU A 88 -24.68 1.87 26.18
CA LEU A 88 -24.42 3.28 25.89
C LEU A 88 -25.64 4.17 26.18
N PHE A 89 -26.86 3.71 25.90
CA PHE A 89 -28.07 4.44 26.26
C PHE A 89 -28.33 4.39 27.76
N GLU A 90 -28.06 3.26 28.41
CA GLU A 90 -28.33 3.02 29.83
C GLU A 90 -27.44 3.88 30.74
N GLN A 91 -26.20 4.14 30.31
CA GLN A 91 -25.26 4.99 31.06
C GLN A 91 -25.62 6.49 31.00
N ILE A 92 -26.38 6.92 30.00
CA ILE A 92 -26.56 8.35 29.67
C ILE A 92 -28.00 8.82 29.90
N LEU A 93 -28.99 8.01 29.52
CA LEU A 93 -30.39 8.36 29.61
C LEU A 93 -31.01 7.84 30.92
N PRO A 94 -31.96 8.58 31.52
CA PRO A 94 -32.66 8.11 32.72
C PRO A 94 -33.42 6.81 32.43
N VAL A 95 -33.22 5.81 33.30
CA VAL A 95 -33.93 4.52 33.29
C VAL A 95 -35.46 4.75 33.45
N PRO A 96 -36.37 4.16 32.62
CA PRO A 96 -36.16 3.25 31.50
C PRO A 96 -36.53 3.90 30.19
N PHE A 97 -35.59 3.97 29.28
CA PHE A 97 -35.96 3.80 27.91
C PHE A 97 -34.87 2.90 27.36
N HIS A 98 -35.10 1.59 27.32
CA HIS A 98 -34.44 0.76 26.31
C HIS A 98 -35.11 1.18 25.00
N PRO A 99 -34.51 2.10 24.23
CA PRO A 99 -35.21 2.64 23.09
C PRO A 99 -35.27 1.53 22.05
N ARG A 100 -36.49 1.15 21.65
CA ARG A 100 -36.66 0.37 20.42
C ARG A 100 -36.81 1.34 19.27
N PHE A 101 -36.11 1.06 18.20
CA PHE A 101 -36.17 1.84 16.97
C PHE A 101 -36.89 1.05 15.90
N PHE A 102 -37.74 1.72 15.12
CA PHE A 102 -38.17 1.17 13.84
C PHE A 102 -37.67 2.13 12.77
N PHE A 103 -36.64 1.72 12.05
CA PHE A 103 -36.04 2.53 11.01
C PHE A 103 -35.62 1.68 9.82
N ILE A 104 -36.28 1.92 8.70
CA ILE A 104 -35.93 1.44 7.36
C ILE A 104 -36.18 2.64 6.45
N SER A 105 -35.16 3.09 5.71
CA SER A 105 -35.21 4.32 4.90
C SER A 105 -36.39 4.36 3.94
N THR A 106 -36.78 3.22 3.37
CA THR A 106 -37.93 3.10 2.46
C THR A 106 -39.29 3.30 3.13
N MET A 107 -39.36 3.22 4.46
CA MET A 107 -40.60 3.28 5.25
C MET A 107 -40.77 4.59 6.01
N THR A 108 -39.89 5.58 5.82
CA THR A 108 -39.95 6.88 6.50
C THR A 108 -39.74 8.04 5.55
N ASP A 109 -40.50 9.12 5.76
CA ASP A 109 -40.38 10.35 4.98
C ASP A 109 -39.35 11.33 5.58
N ASN A 110 -38.68 10.98 6.68
CA ASN A 110 -37.70 11.84 7.34
C ASN A 110 -36.33 11.82 6.62
N GLN A 111 -36.31 12.45 5.44
CA GLN A 111 -35.13 12.53 4.57
C GLN A 111 -33.93 13.21 5.25
N GLU A 112 -34.17 14.21 6.11
CA GLU A 112 -33.11 14.90 6.83
C GLU A 112 -32.35 13.96 7.77
N ALA A 113 -33.08 13.17 8.57
CA ALA A 113 -32.47 12.18 9.46
C ALA A 113 -31.73 11.07 8.69
N ILE A 114 -32.26 10.65 7.53
CA ILE A 114 -31.57 9.68 6.65
C ILE A 114 -30.23 10.25 6.17
N VAL A 115 -30.21 11.49 5.67
CA VAL A 115 -28.98 12.16 5.22
C VAL A 115 -27.97 12.30 6.36
N GLN A 116 -28.41 12.67 7.56
CA GLN A 116 -27.56 12.75 8.75
C GLN A 116 -26.91 11.39 9.08
N LEU A 117 -27.69 10.30 9.10
CA LEU A 117 -27.15 8.96 9.37
C LEU A 117 -26.15 8.50 8.30
N ARG A 118 -26.45 8.71 7.01
CA ARG A 118 -25.50 8.40 5.91
C ARG A 118 -24.18 9.16 6.07
N THR A 119 -24.28 10.45 6.43
CA THR A 119 -23.12 11.32 6.68
C THR A 119 -22.28 10.82 7.85
N LEU A 120 -22.93 10.44 8.96
CA LEU A 120 -22.26 9.90 10.14
C LEU A 120 -21.56 8.56 9.85
N ILE A 121 -22.21 7.65 9.12
CA ILE A 121 -21.60 6.39 8.69
C ILE A 121 -20.37 6.66 7.82
N ALA A 122 -20.48 7.56 6.83
CA ALA A 122 -19.36 7.94 5.98
C ALA A 122 -18.19 8.53 6.78
N HIS A 123 -18.46 9.37 7.80
CA HIS A 123 -17.42 9.93 8.66
C HIS A 123 -16.77 8.90 9.59
N ILE A 124 -17.51 7.92 10.11
CA ILE A 124 -16.95 6.79 10.85
C ILE A 124 -15.97 6.04 9.96
N ILE A 125 -16.38 5.69 8.74
CA ILE A 125 -15.52 4.98 7.78
C ILE A 125 -14.25 5.80 7.52
N LYS A 126 -14.38 7.06 7.08
CA LYS A 126 -13.23 7.93 6.79
C LYS A 126 -12.28 8.04 7.98
N THR A 127 -12.80 8.28 9.18
CA THR A 127 -11.99 8.48 10.39
C THR A 127 -11.16 7.25 10.75
N ASN A 128 -11.70 6.04 10.56
CA ASN A 128 -11.01 4.78 10.87
C ASN A 128 -10.11 4.28 9.73
N ILE A 129 -10.25 4.85 8.54
CA ILE A 129 -9.28 4.70 7.45
C ILE A 129 -8.10 5.65 7.65
N ASP A 130 -8.38 6.92 7.94
CA ASP A 130 -7.36 7.95 8.11
C ASP A 130 -6.52 7.73 9.37
N LYS A 131 -7.13 7.18 10.44
CA LYS A 131 -6.52 6.92 11.77
C LYS A 131 -5.61 8.07 12.27
N LYS A 132 -6.05 9.31 12.08
CA LYS A 132 -5.36 10.49 12.63
C LYS A 132 -5.27 10.38 14.15
N ASP A 133 -4.26 11.01 14.74
CA ASP A 133 -4.09 11.00 16.20
C ASP A 133 -5.39 11.42 16.93
N GLY A 134 -5.81 10.61 17.90
CA GLY A 134 -7.07 10.78 18.65
C GLY A 134 -8.36 10.43 17.90
N TYR A 135 -8.31 9.67 16.81
CA TYR A 135 -9.49 9.24 16.03
C TYR A 135 -10.54 8.46 16.86
N GLU A 136 -10.13 7.80 17.94
CA GLU A 136 -11.00 7.11 18.89
C GLU A 136 -12.03 8.09 19.50
N LEU A 137 -11.61 9.30 19.84
CA LEU A 137 -12.48 10.34 20.41
C LEU A 137 -13.53 10.79 19.39
N ARG A 138 -13.16 10.82 18.10
CA ARG A 138 -14.12 11.12 17.02
C ARG A 138 -15.16 10.03 16.89
N ASN A 139 -14.78 8.75 17.00
CA ASN A 139 -15.73 7.65 17.01
C ASN A 139 -16.72 7.75 18.18
N TRP A 140 -16.26 8.12 19.38
CA TRP A 140 -17.13 8.45 20.51
C TRP A 140 -18.10 9.58 20.20
N SER A 141 -17.65 10.65 19.53
CA SER A 141 -18.54 11.73 19.09
C SER A 141 -19.59 11.24 18.08
N TYR A 142 -19.18 10.49 17.06
CA TYR A 142 -20.10 10.03 16.01
C TYR A 142 -21.17 9.09 16.55
N ILE A 143 -20.83 8.19 17.48
CA ILE A 143 -21.84 7.31 18.05
C ILE A 143 -22.89 8.09 18.86
N TYR A 144 -22.50 9.11 19.62
CA TYR A 144 -23.47 9.95 20.33
C TYR A 144 -24.38 10.73 19.38
N ASN A 145 -23.87 11.17 18.23
CA ASN A 145 -24.69 11.79 17.20
C ASN A 145 -25.66 10.79 16.57
N ILE A 146 -25.22 9.56 16.25
CA ILE A 146 -26.10 8.49 15.76
C ILE A 146 -27.20 8.21 16.78
N MET A 147 -26.84 8.07 18.07
CA MET A 147 -27.78 7.82 19.16
C MET A 147 -28.83 8.95 19.27
N ASP A 148 -28.43 10.22 19.15
CA ASP A 148 -29.35 11.36 19.18
C ASP A 148 -30.33 11.34 18.00
N VAL A 149 -29.83 11.10 16.78
CA VAL A 149 -30.67 11.01 15.57
C VAL A 149 -31.67 9.88 15.67
N LEU A 150 -31.24 8.68 16.08
CA LEU A 150 -32.12 7.53 16.31
C LEU A 150 -33.16 7.84 17.40
N TYR A 151 -32.74 8.40 18.52
CA TYR A 151 -33.61 8.69 19.66
C TYR A 151 -34.68 9.73 19.35
N ARG A 152 -34.36 10.81 18.64
CA ARG A 152 -35.32 11.87 18.33
C ARG A 152 -36.31 11.48 17.25
N ASN A 153 -35.85 10.77 16.22
CA ASN A 153 -36.61 10.59 14.98
C ASN A 153 -37.25 9.21 14.84
N PHE A 154 -36.65 8.16 15.39
CA PHE A 154 -37.03 6.78 15.07
C PHE A 154 -37.42 5.93 16.30
N ARG A 155 -37.43 6.52 17.51
CA ARG A 155 -37.88 5.81 18.71
C ARG A 155 -39.37 5.49 18.64
N ILE A 156 -39.73 4.26 19.00
CA ILE A 156 -41.12 3.85 19.13
C ILE A 156 -41.71 4.50 20.40
N LYS A 157 -42.66 5.43 20.23
CA LYS A 157 -43.36 6.09 21.36
C LYS A 157 -44.42 5.15 21.95
N LEU A 158 -44.17 4.61 23.13
CA LEU A 158 -45.20 3.96 23.95
C LEU A 158 -46.15 5.05 24.51
N SER A 159 -47.47 4.84 24.48
CA SER A 159 -48.47 5.88 24.78
C SER A 159 -48.30 6.56 26.16
N THR A 160 -48.54 7.88 26.19
CA THR A 160 -48.23 8.84 27.27
C THR A 160 -48.89 8.59 28.63
N ALA A 161 -49.93 7.75 28.73
CA ALA A 161 -50.52 7.39 30.03
C ALA A 161 -49.63 6.45 30.89
N LYS A 162 -48.59 5.84 30.30
CA LYS A 162 -47.68 4.88 30.97
C LYS A 162 -46.41 5.52 31.56
N GLU A 163 -46.05 6.75 31.21
CA GLU A 163 -44.72 7.33 31.51
C GLU A 163 -44.38 7.46 33.00
N LYS A 164 -45.35 7.79 33.88
CA LYS A 164 -45.12 7.81 35.35
C LYS A 164 -45.12 6.43 36.01
N LYS A 165 -45.79 5.43 35.42
CA LYS A 165 -45.70 4.03 35.86
C LYS A 165 -44.32 3.48 35.51
N ASN A 166 -43.76 3.84 34.35
CA ASN A 166 -42.58 3.24 33.75
C ASN A 166 -41.32 3.26 34.63
N HIS A 167 -41.03 4.27 35.48
CA HIS A 167 -39.79 4.30 36.27
C HIS A 167 -39.58 3.11 37.24
N LYS A 168 -40.66 2.52 37.77
CA LYS A 168 -40.54 1.31 38.62
C LYS A 168 -40.47 0.01 37.80
N TYR A 169 -41.04 0.01 36.60
CA TYR A 169 -40.93 -1.10 35.63
C TYR A 169 -39.54 -1.11 35.02
N ALA A 170 -38.88 0.04 34.99
CA ALA A 170 -37.56 0.29 34.49
C ALA A 170 -36.45 -0.52 35.12
N LEU A 171 -36.32 -0.33 36.43
CA LEU A 171 -35.37 -1.00 37.29
C LEU A 171 -35.61 -2.49 37.21
N ARG A 172 -36.89 -2.90 37.12
CA ARG A 172 -37.28 -4.29 36.91
C ARG A 172 -36.83 -4.85 35.56
N ILE A 173 -36.93 -4.11 34.45
CA ILE A 173 -36.41 -4.58 33.14
C ILE A 173 -34.90 -4.80 33.25
N SER A 174 -34.16 -3.80 33.75
CA SER A 174 -32.70 -3.89 33.91
C SER A 174 -32.28 -5.03 34.84
N GLU A 175 -32.93 -5.18 36.00
CA GLU A 175 -32.69 -6.27 36.96
C GLU A 175 -32.98 -7.63 36.32
N ILE A 176 -34.09 -7.77 35.58
CA ILE A 176 -34.45 -9.00 34.87
C ILE A 176 -33.42 -9.32 33.78
N SER A 177 -33.04 -8.34 32.96
CA SER A 177 -32.04 -8.54 31.89
C SER A 177 -30.69 -8.93 32.47
N GLN A 178 -30.21 -8.23 33.51
CA GLN A 178 -28.93 -8.52 34.15
C GLN A 178 -28.92 -9.92 34.77
N LEU A 179 -29.99 -10.32 35.46
CA LEU A 179 -30.13 -11.66 36.02
C LEU A 179 -30.10 -12.74 34.92
N ILE A 180 -30.78 -12.50 33.80
CA ILE A 180 -30.75 -13.44 32.67
C ILE A 180 -29.34 -13.50 32.07
N GLN A 181 -28.68 -12.37 31.83
CA GLN A 181 -27.32 -12.34 31.28
C GLN A 181 -26.30 -13.04 32.20
N GLN A 182 -26.46 -12.94 33.53
CA GLN A 182 -25.56 -13.56 34.49
C GLN A 182 -25.81 -15.07 34.68
N HIS A 183 -27.06 -15.50 34.52
CA HIS A 183 -27.48 -16.86 34.88
C HIS A 183 -28.06 -17.67 33.69
N TYR A 184 -27.97 -17.19 32.44
CA TYR A 184 -28.65 -17.86 31.30
C TYR A 184 -28.22 -19.32 31.11
N THR A 185 -27.02 -19.70 31.55
CA THR A 185 -26.51 -21.08 31.49
C THR A 185 -27.17 -22.01 32.52
N GLU A 186 -27.85 -21.47 33.53
CA GLU A 186 -28.51 -22.20 34.61
C GLU A 186 -29.99 -22.48 34.30
N ASN A 187 -30.61 -23.49 34.91
CA ASN A 187 -32.03 -23.81 34.71
C ASN A 187 -32.99 -22.82 35.43
N ILE A 188 -32.95 -21.53 35.06
CA ILE A 188 -33.81 -20.52 35.66
C ILE A 188 -35.27 -20.74 35.26
N THR A 189 -36.15 -20.84 36.24
CA THR A 189 -37.60 -20.88 36.08
C THR A 189 -38.20 -19.47 36.18
N LEU A 190 -39.40 -19.29 35.62
CA LEU A 190 -40.14 -18.03 35.76
C LEU A 190 -40.45 -17.70 37.23
N GLN A 191 -40.59 -18.73 38.08
CA GLN A 191 -40.80 -18.58 39.53
C GLN A 191 -39.56 -18.02 40.21
N GLU A 192 -38.38 -18.61 39.98
CA GLU A 192 -37.11 -18.12 40.56
C GLU A 192 -36.79 -16.70 40.10
N LEU A 193 -37.03 -16.39 38.82
CA LEU A 193 -36.87 -15.03 38.32
C LEU A 193 -37.86 -14.07 39.01
N ALA A 194 -39.12 -14.48 39.19
CA ALA A 194 -40.13 -13.66 39.89
C ALA A 194 -39.75 -13.42 41.35
N ASP A 195 -39.23 -14.43 42.04
CA ASP A 195 -38.78 -14.33 43.44
C ASP A 195 -37.57 -13.39 43.57
N ALA A 196 -36.60 -13.51 42.64
CA ALA A 196 -35.39 -12.68 42.58
C ALA A 196 -35.69 -11.19 42.38
N VAL A 197 -36.75 -10.86 41.62
CA VAL A 197 -37.17 -9.45 41.40
C VAL A 197 -38.41 -9.04 42.21
N HIS A 198 -38.79 -9.85 43.20
CA HIS A 198 -39.93 -9.62 44.10
C HIS A 198 -41.25 -9.32 43.37
N LEU A 199 -41.56 -10.13 42.35
CA LEU A 199 -42.77 -10.09 41.54
C LEU A 199 -43.60 -11.36 41.68
N SER A 200 -44.89 -11.27 41.37
CA SER A 200 -45.69 -12.49 41.21
C SER A 200 -45.48 -13.08 39.80
N VAL A 201 -45.47 -14.40 39.69
CA VAL A 201 -45.35 -15.11 38.40
C VAL A 201 -46.38 -14.66 37.36
N PRO A 202 -47.68 -14.46 37.67
CA PRO A 202 -48.65 -13.97 36.69
C PRO A 202 -48.30 -12.58 36.15
N TYR A 203 -47.77 -11.72 37.01
CA TYR A 203 -47.34 -10.37 36.62
C TYR A 203 -46.09 -10.43 35.74
N LEU A 204 -45.09 -11.22 36.11
CA LEU A 204 -43.86 -11.37 35.33
C LEU A 204 -44.13 -12.03 33.96
N SER A 205 -45.01 -13.03 33.90
CA SER A 205 -45.44 -13.65 32.63
C SER A 205 -46.03 -12.62 31.66
N LYS A 206 -46.96 -11.79 32.14
CA LYS A 206 -47.56 -10.72 31.35
C LYS A 206 -46.54 -9.66 30.96
N PHE A 207 -45.62 -9.34 31.87
CA PHE A 207 -44.54 -8.38 31.64
C PHE A 207 -43.63 -8.82 30.48
N PHE A 208 -43.27 -10.11 30.40
CA PHE A 208 -42.47 -10.61 29.29
C PHE A 208 -43.14 -10.42 27.92
N VAL A 209 -44.43 -10.77 27.82
CA VAL A 209 -45.20 -10.56 26.59
C VAL A 209 -45.34 -9.08 26.25
N GLU A 210 -45.58 -8.23 27.25
CA GLU A 210 -45.83 -6.80 27.06
C GLU A 210 -44.56 -6.01 26.65
N TYR A 211 -43.40 -6.37 27.19
CA TYR A 211 -42.16 -5.60 27.01
C TYR A 211 -41.13 -6.25 26.10
N TYR A 212 -41.05 -7.58 26.10
CA TYR A 212 -40.13 -8.33 25.22
C TYR A 212 -40.86 -8.95 24.02
N GLY A 213 -42.19 -8.85 23.94
CA GLY A 213 -43.00 -9.39 22.83
C GLY A 213 -43.13 -10.92 22.84
N MET A 214 -42.57 -11.60 23.83
CA MET A 214 -42.49 -13.06 23.90
C MET A 214 -42.52 -13.53 25.35
N ASN A 215 -42.82 -14.81 25.60
CA ASN A 215 -42.77 -15.35 26.97
C ASN A 215 -41.31 -15.55 27.44
N PHE A 216 -41.12 -15.60 28.77
CA PHE A 216 -39.81 -15.76 29.41
C PHE A 216 -38.98 -16.93 28.85
N LEU A 217 -39.59 -18.11 28.70
CA LEU A 217 -38.87 -19.29 28.22
C LEU A 217 -38.38 -19.10 26.78
N SER A 218 -39.16 -18.42 25.95
CA SER A 218 -38.77 -18.09 24.58
C SER A 218 -37.61 -17.09 24.57
N TYR A 219 -37.69 -16.04 25.39
CA TYR A 219 -36.63 -15.05 25.55
C TYR A 219 -35.32 -15.67 26.04
N LEU A 220 -35.38 -16.50 27.09
CA LEU A 220 -34.22 -17.20 27.63
C LEU A 220 -33.60 -18.13 26.58
N ASN A 221 -34.41 -18.96 25.90
CA ASN A 221 -33.89 -19.87 24.87
C ASN A 221 -33.33 -19.11 23.65
N GLN A 222 -33.88 -17.95 23.33
CA GLN A 222 -33.35 -17.09 22.27
C GLN A 222 -31.98 -16.51 22.65
N TYR A 223 -31.82 -16.05 23.89
CA TYR A 223 -30.54 -15.61 24.42
C TYR A 223 -29.49 -16.73 24.43
N ARG A 224 -29.87 -17.93 24.89
CA ARG A 224 -29.03 -19.14 24.84
C ARG A 224 -28.62 -19.53 23.41
N LEU A 225 -29.57 -19.46 22.48
CA LEU A 225 -29.33 -19.80 21.07
C LEU A 225 -28.32 -18.85 20.43
N MET A 226 -28.32 -17.57 20.79
CA MET A 226 -27.34 -16.58 20.34
C MET A 226 -25.91 -17.01 20.70
N HIS A 227 -25.64 -17.30 21.98
CA HIS A 227 -24.33 -17.78 22.43
C HIS A 227 -23.92 -19.11 21.77
N ALA A 228 -24.88 -20.02 21.59
CA ALA A 228 -24.61 -21.29 20.92
C ALA A 228 -24.17 -21.10 19.46
N VAL A 229 -24.77 -20.16 18.73
CA VAL A 229 -24.42 -19.85 17.33
C VAL A 229 -23.03 -19.21 17.24
N GLN A 230 -22.68 -18.36 18.20
CA GLN A 230 -21.34 -17.78 18.30
C GLN A 230 -20.29 -18.88 18.51
N GLU A 231 -20.50 -19.81 19.46
CA GLU A 231 -19.57 -20.92 19.68
C GLU A 231 -19.50 -21.91 18.51
N LEU A 232 -20.61 -22.13 17.79
CA LEU A 232 -20.64 -22.96 16.58
C LEU A 232 -19.73 -22.43 15.48
N SER A 233 -19.59 -21.11 15.41
CA SER A 233 -18.87 -20.38 14.36
C SER A 233 -17.41 -20.10 14.70
N THR A 234 -17.09 -20.03 15.99
CA THR A 234 -15.76 -19.61 16.49
C THR A 234 -14.94 -20.75 17.11
N THR A 235 -15.55 -21.89 17.44
CA THR A 235 -14.89 -23.00 18.14
C THR A 235 -15.09 -24.36 17.46
N ASP A 236 -14.23 -25.31 17.83
CA ASP A 236 -14.31 -26.72 17.42
C ASP A 236 -15.05 -27.64 18.41
N LYS A 237 -15.60 -27.08 19.51
CA LYS A 237 -16.36 -27.84 20.52
C LYS A 237 -17.47 -28.67 19.89
N ASN A 238 -17.77 -29.85 20.41
CA ASN A 238 -18.85 -30.65 19.82
C ASN A 238 -20.25 -30.05 20.12
N ILE A 239 -21.29 -30.52 19.41
CA ILE A 239 -22.64 -29.93 19.51
C ILE A 239 -23.24 -30.12 20.92
N ASP A 240 -22.87 -31.19 21.61
CA ASP A 240 -23.37 -31.49 22.95
C ASP A 240 -22.76 -30.54 23.99
N GLU A 241 -21.45 -30.29 23.89
CA GLU A 241 -20.73 -29.29 24.69
C GLU A 241 -21.33 -27.90 24.50
N ILE A 242 -21.53 -27.46 23.25
CA ILE A 242 -22.11 -26.14 22.96
C ILE A 242 -23.53 -26.01 23.52
N ALA A 243 -24.33 -27.07 23.44
CA ALA A 243 -25.67 -27.06 24.00
C ALA A 243 -25.64 -26.84 25.52
N ILE A 244 -24.75 -27.55 26.23
CA ILE A 244 -24.59 -27.44 27.69
C ILE A 244 -24.01 -26.07 28.07
N ASP A 245 -22.93 -25.65 27.42
CA ASP A 245 -22.24 -24.38 27.70
C ASP A 245 -23.14 -23.17 27.45
N SER A 246 -24.07 -23.30 26.49
CA SER A 246 -25.06 -22.26 26.19
C SER A 246 -26.33 -22.36 27.05
N GLY A 247 -26.42 -23.29 28.00
CA GLY A 247 -27.53 -23.41 28.95
C GLY A 247 -28.73 -24.25 28.52
N PHE A 248 -28.67 -25.00 27.42
CA PHE A 248 -29.74 -25.93 27.06
C PHE A 248 -29.70 -27.18 27.93
N SER A 249 -30.86 -27.72 28.29
CA SER A 249 -30.98 -28.90 29.15
C SER A 249 -30.35 -30.16 28.55
N ASN A 250 -30.25 -30.24 27.22
CA ASN A 250 -29.50 -31.22 26.46
C ASN A 250 -29.43 -30.82 24.98
N SER A 251 -28.61 -31.52 24.22
CA SER A 251 -28.41 -31.32 22.78
C SER A 251 -29.68 -31.50 21.96
N HIS A 252 -30.60 -32.37 22.38
CA HIS A 252 -31.86 -32.56 21.66
C HIS A 252 -32.73 -31.30 21.75
N ALA A 253 -32.83 -30.68 22.94
CA ALA A 253 -33.53 -29.42 23.13
C ALA A 253 -32.90 -28.29 22.29
N PHE A 254 -31.56 -28.20 22.32
CA PHE A 254 -30.82 -27.25 21.49
C PHE A 254 -31.07 -27.47 19.99
N VAL A 255 -30.86 -28.67 19.47
CA VAL A 255 -31.02 -29.00 18.04
C VAL A 255 -32.46 -28.75 17.57
N THR A 256 -33.45 -29.08 18.39
CA THR A 256 -34.86 -28.84 18.07
C THR A 256 -35.14 -27.34 17.97
N PHE A 257 -34.65 -26.56 18.94
CA PHE A 257 -34.82 -25.11 18.95
C PHE A 257 -34.04 -24.44 17.81
N PHE A 258 -32.79 -24.84 17.58
CA PHE A 258 -31.95 -24.36 16.48
C PHE A 258 -32.58 -24.65 15.12
N LYS A 259 -33.03 -25.89 14.88
CA LYS A 259 -33.67 -26.27 13.62
C LYS A 259 -34.98 -25.52 13.39
N LYS A 260 -35.73 -25.25 14.46
CA LYS A 260 -36.95 -24.42 14.38
C LYS A 260 -36.62 -22.99 13.94
N GLN A 261 -35.52 -22.42 14.43
CA GLN A 261 -35.16 -21.02 14.16
C GLN A 261 -34.40 -20.84 12.84
N TYR A 262 -33.41 -21.69 12.55
CA TYR A 262 -32.51 -21.56 11.39
C TYR A 262 -32.86 -22.51 10.22
N GLY A 263 -33.90 -23.34 10.35
CA GLY A 263 -34.33 -24.27 9.30
C GLY A 263 -33.38 -25.45 9.02
N MET A 264 -32.21 -25.50 9.66
CA MET A 264 -31.15 -26.50 9.42
C MET A 264 -30.59 -27.07 10.74
N LEU A 265 -29.77 -28.12 10.67
CA LEU A 265 -29.13 -28.70 11.87
C LEU A 265 -27.85 -27.92 12.25
N PRO A 266 -27.51 -27.80 13.55
CA PRO A 266 -26.27 -27.14 14.00
C PRO A 266 -24.99 -27.64 13.32
N LYS A 267 -24.90 -28.95 13.08
CA LYS A 267 -23.74 -29.58 12.41
C LYS A 267 -23.61 -29.15 10.95
N ASP A 268 -24.72 -29.03 10.25
CA ASP A 268 -24.75 -28.58 8.86
C ASP A 268 -24.39 -27.10 8.78
N TYR A 269 -24.92 -26.28 9.70
CA TYR A 269 -24.58 -24.87 9.86
C TYR A 269 -23.06 -24.67 10.02
N ARG A 270 -22.42 -25.38 10.96
CA ARG A 270 -20.95 -25.31 11.15
C ARG A 270 -20.16 -25.71 9.90
N ARG A 271 -20.57 -26.80 9.22
CA ARG A 271 -19.87 -27.29 8.03
C ARG A 271 -19.90 -26.25 6.90
N GLU A 272 -21.01 -25.56 6.75
CA GLU A 272 -21.16 -24.52 5.73
C GLU A 272 -20.35 -23.26 6.07
N GLN A 273 -20.26 -22.90 7.35
CA GLN A 273 -19.36 -21.81 7.80
C GLN A 273 -17.88 -22.13 7.49
N LYS A 274 -17.43 -23.37 7.71
CA LYS A 274 -16.05 -23.78 7.37
C LYS A 274 -15.76 -23.80 5.86
N LYS A 275 -16.67 -24.30 5.03
CA LYS A 275 -16.52 -24.33 3.56
C LYS A 275 -16.39 -22.94 2.91
N LYS A 276 -16.93 -21.89 3.54
CA LYS A 276 -16.89 -20.51 3.03
C LYS A 276 -15.50 -19.85 3.19
N LYS A 277 -14.71 -20.27 4.20
CA LYS A 277 -13.30 -19.84 4.38
C LYS A 277 -12.37 -20.36 3.29
N GLU A 278 -12.67 -21.52 2.69
CA GLU A 278 -11.79 -22.17 1.69
C GLU A 278 -12.07 -21.73 0.25
N ASN A 279 -13.30 -21.29 -0.07
CA ASN A 279 -13.74 -21.02 -1.46
C ASN A 279 -13.66 -19.56 -1.91
N THR A 280 -12.98 -18.69 -1.16
CA THR A 280 -12.98 -17.25 -1.42
C THR A 280 -12.04 -16.83 -2.57
N ALA A 281 -11.29 -17.74 -3.19
CA ALA A 281 -10.34 -17.43 -4.26
C ALA A 281 -10.98 -17.39 -5.67
N GLN A 282 -11.68 -16.31 -6.01
CA GLN A 282 -12.00 -15.98 -7.41
C GLN A 282 -12.03 -14.46 -7.61
N ARG A 283 -11.39 -14.01 -8.69
CA ARG A 283 -11.27 -12.62 -9.17
C ARG A 283 -12.63 -11.93 -9.24
N VAL A 284 -12.75 -10.74 -8.67
CA VAL A 284 -13.91 -9.85 -8.84
C VAL A 284 -13.45 -8.43 -9.14
N GLU A 285 -14.14 -7.79 -10.08
CA GLU A 285 -13.93 -6.42 -10.54
C GLU A 285 -13.90 -5.41 -9.39
N GLN A 286 -12.85 -4.58 -9.40
CA GLN A 286 -12.61 -3.47 -8.48
C GLN A 286 -13.72 -2.42 -8.64
N HIS A 287 -14.57 -2.28 -7.64
CA HIS A 287 -15.65 -1.29 -7.59
C HIS A 287 -15.40 -0.30 -6.44
N ASN A 288 -15.71 0.96 -6.71
CA ASN A 288 -15.34 2.12 -5.92
C ASN A 288 -16.36 2.44 -4.79
N TYR A 289 -16.39 1.63 -3.75
CA TYR A 289 -17.42 1.76 -2.69
C TYR A 289 -17.16 2.93 -1.74
N ILE A 290 -15.90 3.27 -1.46
CA ILE A 290 -15.54 4.37 -0.55
C ILE A 290 -15.73 5.74 -1.23
N TYR A 291 -15.47 5.88 -2.53
CA TYR A 291 -15.81 7.12 -3.25
C TYR A 291 -17.32 7.33 -3.37
N GLY A 292 -18.09 6.24 -3.51
CA GLY A 292 -19.55 6.29 -3.41
C GLY A 292 -20.00 6.99 -2.12
N LEU A 293 -19.24 6.86 -1.03
CA LEU A 293 -19.51 7.53 0.24
C LEU A 293 -19.03 8.98 0.30
N LYS A 294 -18.13 9.43 -0.60
CA LYS A 294 -17.68 10.82 -0.70
C LYS A 294 -18.83 11.79 -0.94
N LYS A 295 -19.90 11.36 -1.62
CA LYS A 295 -21.12 12.16 -1.82
C LYS A 295 -21.79 12.58 -0.50
N TYR A 296 -21.51 11.86 0.59
CA TYR A 296 -21.99 12.15 1.95
C TYR A 296 -20.99 12.93 2.80
N LEU A 297 -19.70 12.95 2.41
CA LEU A 297 -18.67 13.73 3.08
C LEU A 297 -18.70 15.19 2.58
N LYS A 298 -19.81 15.89 2.81
CA LYS A 298 -19.88 17.35 2.58
C LYS A 298 -19.11 18.07 3.70
N GLU A 299 -18.32 19.08 3.35
CA GLU A 299 -17.31 19.69 4.22
C GLU A 299 -17.86 20.47 5.45
N ASP A 300 -19.17 20.71 5.57
CA ASP A 300 -19.68 21.75 6.48
C ASP A 300 -20.57 21.32 7.66
N THR A 301 -20.88 20.03 7.85
CA THR A 301 -21.96 19.64 8.80
C THR A 301 -21.53 19.23 10.21
N PHE A 302 -20.27 18.87 10.43
CA PHE A 302 -19.75 18.54 11.77
C PHE A 302 -18.58 19.46 12.06
N PHE A 303 -18.54 20.10 13.24
CA PHE A 303 -17.48 21.00 13.67
C PHE A 303 -16.11 20.46 13.23
N GLN A 304 -15.61 20.95 12.10
CA GLN A 304 -14.20 20.80 11.78
C GLN A 304 -13.51 21.59 12.88
N VAL A 305 -12.84 20.90 13.79
CA VAL A 305 -11.69 21.52 14.43
C VAL A 305 -10.78 21.86 13.26
N VAL A 306 -10.83 23.13 12.83
CA VAL A 306 -10.04 23.66 11.74
C VAL A 306 -8.62 23.26 12.08
N SER A 307 -8.11 22.27 11.37
CA SER A 307 -6.71 21.89 11.52
C SER A 307 -5.97 23.11 10.98
N PRO A 308 -5.09 23.75 11.77
CA PRO A 308 -4.36 24.90 11.28
C PRO A 308 -3.67 24.51 9.97
N VAL A 309 -3.80 25.35 8.94
CA VAL A 309 -3.05 25.18 7.68
C VAL A 309 -1.60 24.95 8.08
N LYS A 310 -1.03 23.81 7.66
CA LYS A 310 0.33 23.42 8.04
C LYS A 310 1.30 24.39 7.37
N LYS A 311 1.58 25.49 8.06
CA LYS A 311 2.53 26.51 7.64
C LYS A 311 3.91 26.09 8.11
N THR A 312 4.83 25.90 7.16
CA THR A 312 6.22 25.57 7.46
C THR A 312 7.08 26.79 7.17
N GLU A 313 7.71 27.34 8.21
CA GLU A 313 8.67 28.45 8.09
C GLU A 313 10.09 27.88 8.02
N ILE A 314 10.82 28.24 6.97
CA ILE A 314 12.19 27.81 6.72
C ILE A 314 13.09 29.04 6.70
N GLU A 315 14.00 29.12 7.66
CA GLU A 315 15.04 30.15 7.70
C GLU A 315 16.41 29.54 7.47
N ILE A 316 17.08 29.95 6.39
CA ILE A 316 18.42 29.47 6.03
C ILE A 316 19.33 30.64 5.68
N SER A 317 20.58 30.57 6.13
CA SER A 317 21.62 31.48 5.67
C SER A 317 22.41 30.87 4.52
N VAL A 318 22.61 31.63 3.43
CA VAL A 318 23.38 31.16 2.27
C VAL A 318 24.90 31.09 2.53
N ASN A 319 25.35 31.66 3.65
CA ASN A 319 26.74 31.63 4.12
C ASN A 319 26.98 30.52 5.18
N GLY A 320 25.98 29.67 5.44
CA GLY A 320 26.11 28.56 6.38
C GLY A 320 27.14 27.50 5.94
N SER A 321 27.39 26.54 6.83
CA SER A 321 28.27 25.39 6.57
C SER A 321 27.83 24.64 5.31
N SER A 322 28.70 24.59 4.29
CA SER A 322 28.44 23.87 3.04
C SER A 322 29.43 22.73 2.84
N TYR A 323 29.00 21.67 2.16
CA TYR A 323 29.87 20.62 1.66
C TYR A 323 29.51 20.27 0.21
N THR A 324 30.47 19.69 -0.51
CA THR A 324 30.29 19.31 -1.91
C THR A 324 29.43 18.06 -2.02
N LEU A 325 28.43 18.10 -2.88
CA LEU A 325 27.56 16.97 -3.21
C LEU A 325 28.19 16.11 -4.31
N LEU A 326 28.08 14.79 -4.16
CA LEU A 326 28.59 13.79 -5.11
C LEU A 326 27.54 13.42 -6.16
N HIS A 327 26.26 13.64 -5.86
CA HIS A 327 25.12 13.30 -6.70
C HIS A 327 25.03 11.79 -7.00
N THR A 328 25.21 10.94 -5.99
CA THR A 328 25.27 9.48 -6.18
C THR A 328 23.99 8.87 -6.75
N TRP A 329 22.84 9.56 -6.64
CA TRP A 329 21.59 9.13 -7.26
C TRP A 329 21.63 9.02 -8.79
N LYS A 330 22.56 9.71 -9.46
CA LYS A 330 22.77 9.58 -10.92
C LYS A 330 23.88 8.60 -11.29
N LYS A 331 24.39 7.82 -10.33
CA LYS A 331 25.52 6.91 -10.58
C LYS A 331 25.15 5.80 -11.56
N MET A 332 23.99 5.18 -11.41
CA MET A 332 23.58 4.03 -12.21
C MET A 332 22.11 4.08 -12.60
N MET A 333 21.82 3.64 -13.83
CA MET A 333 20.49 3.33 -14.33
C MET A 333 20.35 1.85 -14.67
N THR A 334 19.14 1.41 -15.02
CA THR A 334 18.85 0.02 -15.43
C THR A 334 17.74 0.04 -16.48
N VAL A 335 17.75 -0.99 -17.33
CA VAL A 335 16.73 -1.26 -18.35
C VAL A 335 15.98 -2.57 -18.07
N GLY A 336 16.33 -3.27 -16.98
CA GLY A 336 15.88 -4.64 -16.76
C GLY A 336 16.82 -5.61 -17.47
N ARG A 337 16.36 -6.26 -18.55
CA ARG A 337 17.14 -7.30 -19.24
C ARG A 337 18.00 -6.68 -20.34
N ALA A 338 19.17 -7.26 -20.56
CA ALA A 338 20.10 -6.81 -21.58
C ALA A 338 19.47 -6.88 -22.99
N SER A 339 18.66 -7.89 -23.27
CA SER A 339 17.96 -8.05 -24.56
C SER A 339 16.96 -6.94 -24.86
N ASP A 340 16.40 -6.28 -23.82
CA ASP A 340 15.44 -5.19 -24.01
C ASP A 340 16.11 -3.96 -24.68
N VAL A 341 17.44 -3.81 -24.56
CA VAL A 341 18.23 -2.77 -25.25
C VAL A 341 18.21 -2.92 -26.78
N LEU A 342 17.91 -4.11 -27.31
CA LEU A 342 17.79 -4.31 -28.76
C LEU A 342 16.51 -3.68 -29.34
N ILE A 343 15.55 -3.31 -28.49
CA ILE A 343 14.28 -2.73 -28.91
C ILE A 343 14.50 -1.24 -29.24
N CYS A 344 14.12 -0.84 -30.45
CA CYS A 344 14.33 0.53 -30.95
C CYS A 344 13.72 1.61 -30.03
N ASP A 345 12.52 1.39 -29.50
CA ASP A 345 11.89 2.38 -28.62
C ASP A 345 12.57 2.47 -27.25
N VAL A 346 13.11 1.36 -26.73
CA VAL A 346 13.96 1.35 -25.52
C VAL A 346 15.23 2.15 -25.75
N GLN A 347 15.88 1.99 -26.92
CA GLN A 347 17.05 2.78 -27.29
C GLN A 347 16.76 4.28 -27.32
N LYS A 348 15.61 4.69 -27.89
CA LYS A 348 15.18 6.10 -27.89
C LYS A 348 14.97 6.63 -26.46
N MET A 349 14.25 5.88 -25.62
CA MET A 349 13.99 6.25 -24.22
C MET A 349 15.29 6.35 -23.40
N LEU A 350 16.20 5.40 -23.58
CA LEU A 350 17.51 5.38 -22.93
C LEU A 350 18.36 6.58 -23.37
N THR A 351 18.44 6.86 -24.67
CA THR A 351 19.18 8.01 -25.20
C THR A 351 18.60 9.31 -24.63
N GLN A 352 17.27 9.47 -24.64
CA GLN A 352 16.59 10.66 -24.15
C GLN A 352 16.90 10.92 -22.66
N ILE A 353 16.80 9.91 -21.81
CA ILE A 353 17.08 10.10 -20.38
C ILE A 353 18.57 10.32 -20.11
N GLN A 354 19.44 9.68 -20.89
CA GLN A 354 20.89 9.86 -20.76
C GLN A 354 21.33 11.27 -21.15
N GLU A 355 20.78 11.84 -22.22
CA GLU A 355 21.01 13.24 -22.61
C GLU A 355 20.49 14.23 -21.56
N THR A 356 19.35 13.91 -20.92
CA THR A 356 18.69 14.81 -19.98
C THR A 356 19.29 14.76 -18.57
N VAL A 357 19.62 13.55 -18.08
CA VAL A 357 20.07 13.31 -16.70
C VAL A 357 21.58 13.06 -16.64
N GLY A 358 22.09 12.17 -17.49
CA GLY A 358 23.50 11.78 -17.55
C GLY A 358 23.93 10.85 -16.41
N PHE A 359 23.67 9.56 -16.58
CA PHE A 359 24.15 8.49 -15.69
C PHE A 359 25.57 8.03 -16.06
N GLU A 360 26.30 7.44 -15.10
CA GLU A 360 27.65 6.90 -15.35
C GLU A 360 27.62 5.41 -15.74
N TYR A 361 26.78 4.61 -15.09
CA TYR A 361 26.65 3.18 -15.33
C TYR A 361 25.25 2.76 -15.78
N ILE A 362 25.17 1.64 -16.49
CA ILE A 362 23.92 0.91 -16.74
C ILE A 362 24.05 -0.54 -16.28
N LYS A 363 23.12 -0.97 -15.43
CA LYS A 363 22.97 -2.35 -15.00
C LYS A 363 22.28 -3.16 -16.10
N LEU A 364 22.90 -4.29 -16.47
CA LEU A 364 22.40 -5.23 -17.46
C LEU A 364 22.26 -6.63 -16.84
N CYS A 365 21.02 -7.10 -16.71
CA CYS A 365 20.69 -8.45 -16.26
C CYS A 365 20.49 -9.38 -17.46
N GLY A 366 20.63 -10.69 -17.29
CA GLY A 366 20.25 -11.63 -18.34
C GLY A 366 21.20 -11.65 -19.54
N ILE A 367 22.45 -11.22 -19.37
CA ILE A 367 23.46 -11.22 -20.45
C ILE A 367 23.71 -12.61 -21.05
N PHE A 368 23.48 -13.70 -20.30
CA PHE A 368 23.64 -15.09 -20.75
C PHE A 368 22.30 -15.80 -21.02
N SER A 369 21.18 -15.07 -21.00
CA SER A 369 19.88 -15.65 -21.33
C SER A 369 19.85 -16.17 -22.78
N ASP A 370 19.05 -17.21 -23.02
CA ASP A 370 19.03 -17.94 -24.30
C ASP A 370 18.59 -17.07 -25.50
N ASP A 371 17.84 -15.98 -25.26
CA ASP A 371 17.42 -15.00 -26.27
C ASP A 371 18.59 -14.19 -26.86
N LEU A 372 19.74 -14.15 -26.16
CA LEU A 372 20.98 -13.57 -26.66
C LEU A 372 21.88 -14.58 -27.39
N HIS A 373 21.50 -15.87 -27.38
CA HIS A 373 22.19 -16.96 -28.07
C HIS A 373 23.68 -17.12 -27.71
N ILE A 374 24.09 -16.69 -26.51
CA ILE A 374 25.51 -16.71 -26.13
C ILE A 374 26.07 -18.13 -26.00
N TYR A 375 25.32 -19.04 -25.39
CA TYR A 375 25.78 -20.39 -25.15
C TYR A 375 24.93 -21.41 -25.90
N ASN A 376 25.59 -22.26 -26.67
CA ASN A 376 24.99 -23.41 -27.30
C ASN A 376 25.96 -24.61 -27.23
N GLU A 377 25.52 -25.78 -27.67
CA GLU A 377 26.34 -26.98 -27.73
C GLU A 377 26.09 -27.71 -29.05
N THR A 378 27.16 -28.22 -29.64
CA THR A 378 27.07 -29.14 -30.79
C THR A 378 26.41 -30.46 -30.40
N ALA A 379 26.09 -31.31 -31.38
CA ALA A 379 25.56 -32.65 -31.12
C ALA A 379 26.48 -33.52 -30.24
N SER A 380 27.79 -33.23 -30.22
CA SER A 380 28.78 -33.90 -29.38
C SER A 380 29.01 -33.22 -28.02
N LYS A 381 28.12 -32.29 -27.60
CA LYS A 381 28.21 -31.52 -26.34
C LYS A 381 29.47 -30.65 -26.21
N VAL A 382 30.03 -30.21 -27.34
CA VAL A 382 31.09 -29.20 -27.35
C VAL A 382 30.44 -27.81 -27.31
N PRO A 383 30.84 -26.92 -26.38
CA PRO A 383 30.24 -25.60 -26.27
C PRO A 383 30.55 -24.74 -27.52
N VAL A 384 29.59 -23.91 -27.89
CA VAL A 384 29.66 -22.95 -29.00
C VAL A 384 29.20 -21.61 -28.46
N TYR A 385 29.99 -20.58 -28.71
CA TYR A 385 29.73 -19.23 -28.21
C TYR A 385 29.38 -18.26 -29.35
N SER A 386 28.39 -17.40 -29.13
CA SER A 386 28.03 -16.34 -30.08
C SER A 386 27.67 -15.04 -29.35
N PHE A 387 28.53 -14.03 -29.48
CA PHE A 387 28.35 -12.75 -28.79
C PHE A 387 27.65 -11.67 -29.64
N SER A 388 27.13 -12.03 -30.82
CA SER A 388 26.62 -11.07 -31.83
C SER A 388 25.56 -10.10 -31.31
N TYR A 389 24.62 -10.55 -30.49
CA TYR A 389 23.58 -9.68 -29.91
C TYR A 389 24.11 -8.89 -28.70
N LEU A 390 24.95 -9.51 -27.88
CA LEU A 390 25.59 -8.81 -26.76
C LEU A 390 26.48 -7.66 -27.26
N ASP A 391 27.22 -7.86 -28.36
CA ASP A 391 28.02 -6.81 -28.97
C ASP A 391 27.18 -5.59 -29.37
N LYS A 392 26.01 -5.80 -29.97
CA LYS A 392 25.10 -4.70 -30.33
C LYS A 392 24.61 -3.93 -29.11
N ILE A 393 24.32 -4.65 -28.02
CA ILE A 393 23.88 -4.06 -26.75
C ILE A 393 25.00 -3.21 -26.16
N LEU A 394 26.20 -3.79 -26.03
CA LEU A 394 27.35 -3.13 -25.42
C LEU A 394 27.86 -1.95 -26.26
N ASP A 395 27.91 -2.08 -27.58
CA ASP A 395 28.25 -0.97 -28.49
C ASP A 395 27.29 0.19 -28.29
N PHE A 396 25.97 -0.07 -28.22
CA PHE A 396 24.97 0.96 -28.00
C PHE A 396 25.13 1.64 -26.63
N VAL A 397 25.41 0.86 -25.58
CA VAL A 397 25.68 1.37 -24.23
C VAL A 397 26.91 2.29 -24.22
N ILE A 398 28.00 1.89 -24.86
CA ILE A 398 29.25 2.67 -24.92
C ILE A 398 29.06 3.95 -25.74
N VAL A 399 28.34 3.90 -26.85
CA VAL A 399 28.01 5.09 -27.67
C VAL A 399 27.21 6.12 -26.87
N ASN A 400 26.38 5.68 -25.92
CA ASN A 400 25.66 6.56 -24.99
C ASN A 400 26.49 6.99 -23.76
N HIS A 401 27.82 6.79 -23.80
CA HIS A 401 28.75 7.15 -22.73
C HIS A 401 28.44 6.50 -21.37
N LEU A 402 27.81 5.32 -21.40
CA LEU A 402 27.51 4.52 -20.22
C LEU A 402 28.53 3.40 -20.07
N LYS A 403 28.89 3.11 -18.82
CA LYS A 403 29.71 1.94 -18.47
C LYS A 403 28.80 0.77 -18.05
N PRO A 404 28.96 -0.44 -18.60
CA PRO A 404 28.21 -1.60 -18.16
C PRO A 404 28.51 -1.99 -16.70
N TRP A 405 27.44 -2.27 -15.96
CA TRP A 405 27.47 -3.21 -14.84
C TRP A 405 26.84 -4.51 -15.31
N LEU A 406 27.67 -5.51 -15.51
CA LEU A 406 27.31 -6.80 -16.07
C LEU A 406 26.96 -7.78 -14.96
N GLN A 407 25.68 -8.10 -14.87
CA GLN A 407 25.21 -9.15 -13.99
C GLN A 407 25.27 -10.47 -14.75
N LEU A 408 26.18 -11.35 -14.32
CA LEU A 408 26.39 -12.68 -14.87
C LEU A 408 25.17 -13.56 -14.55
N SER A 409 24.17 -13.44 -15.41
CA SER A 409 22.86 -14.07 -15.33
C SER A 409 22.21 -14.06 -16.72
N TYR A 410 21.12 -14.75 -16.98
CA TYR A 410 20.65 -15.89 -16.20
C TYR A 410 21.31 -17.17 -16.72
N MET A 411 20.92 -18.34 -16.23
CA MET A 411 21.55 -19.59 -16.62
C MET A 411 21.15 -19.95 -18.06
N PRO A 412 22.08 -20.24 -19.00
CA PRO A 412 21.70 -20.82 -20.28
C PRO A 412 21.01 -22.17 -20.07
N GLU A 413 19.97 -22.49 -20.85
CA GLU A 413 19.16 -23.70 -20.63
C GLU A 413 20.01 -24.98 -20.67
N LYS A 414 20.98 -25.04 -21.59
CA LYS A 414 21.89 -26.19 -21.74
C LYS A 414 22.88 -26.35 -20.58
N LEU A 415 23.14 -25.28 -19.83
CA LEU A 415 23.97 -25.31 -18.63
C LEU A 415 23.15 -25.52 -17.35
N ALA A 416 21.83 -25.43 -17.41
CA ALA A 416 20.95 -25.53 -16.24
C ALA A 416 20.84 -26.96 -15.71
N LYS A 417 20.94 -27.13 -14.39
CA LYS A 417 20.63 -28.41 -13.71
C LYS A 417 19.16 -28.78 -13.83
N TYR A 418 18.30 -27.76 -13.82
CA TYR A 418 16.85 -27.88 -13.99
C TYR A 418 16.39 -26.95 -15.12
N PRO A 419 16.38 -27.40 -16.39
CA PRO A 419 15.99 -26.59 -17.55
C PRO A 419 14.60 -25.94 -17.47
N ASN A 420 13.67 -26.60 -16.77
CA ASN A 420 12.29 -26.13 -16.59
C ASN A 420 12.15 -25.05 -15.52
N ARG A 421 13.20 -24.77 -14.74
CA ARG A 421 13.15 -23.75 -13.69
C ARG A 421 13.32 -22.37 -14.32
N ARG A 422 12.20 -21.74 -14.65
CA ARG A 422 12.15 -20.44 -15.34
C ARG A 422 11.37 -19.41 -14.53
N LEU A 423 11.81 -18.16 -14.64
CA LEU A 423 11.15 -16.98 -14.10
C LEU A 423 11.29 -15.86 -15.13
N PHE A 424 10.19 -15.17 -15.47
CA PHE A 424 10.19 -14.09 -16.47
C PHE A 424 10.80 -14.51 -17.83
N GLY A 425 10.55 -15.77 -18.22
CA GLY A 425 11.10 -16.37 -19.43
C GLY A 425 12.56 -16.81 -19.34
N ALA A 426 13.34 -16.37 -18.34
CA ALA A 426 14.74 -16.74 -18.15
C ALA A 426 14.91 -17.97 -17.24
N ASN A 427 15.96 -18.77 -17.46
CA ASN A 427 16.22 -19.93 -16.59
C ASN A 427 16.99 -19.51 -15.33
N VAL A 428 16.38 -19.73 -14.17
CA VAL A 428 16.89 -19.36 -12.84
C VAL A 428 17.42 -20.58 -12.07
N SER A 429 17.89 -21.59 -12.78
CA SER A 429 18.48 -22.79 -12.21
C SER A 429 19.95 -22.61 -11.83
N GLN A 430 20.40 -23.40 -10.87
CA GLN A 430 21.84 -23.61 -10.65
C GLN A 430 22.47 -24.30 -11.85
N PRO A 431 23.79 -24.12 -12.11
CA PRO A 431 24.44 -24.83 -13.19
C PRO A 431 24.52 -26.33 -12.89
N HIS A 432 24.41 -27.16 -13.93
CA HIS A 432 24.71 -28.60 -13.83
C HIS A 432 26.21 -28.88 -13.72
N SER A 433 27.06 -27.94 -14.15
CA SER A 433 28.52 -27.98 -14.06
C SER A 433 29.07 -26.57 -13.83
N VAL A 434 29.66 -26.34 -12.65
CA VAL A 434 30.27 -25.05 -12.30
C VAL A 434 31.51 -24.78 -13.16
N SER A 435 32.27 -25.81 -13.55
CA SER A 435 33.43 -25.63 -14.44
C SER A 435 33.01 -25.20 -15.84
N ALA A 436 31.92 -25.76 -16.39
CA ALA A 436 31.38 -25.33 -17.68
C ALA A 436 30.86 -23.89 -17.64
N TRP A 437 30.25 -23.49 -16.52
CA TRP A 437 29.90 -22.09 -16.27
C TRP A 437 31.13 -21.17 -16.25
N CYS A 438 32.18 -21.52 -15.49
CA CYS A 438 33.42 -20.73 -15.45
C CYS A 438 34.07 -20.65 -16.83
N GLN A 439 33.99 -21.70 -17.66
CA GLN A 439 34.45 -21.66 -19.04
C GLN A 439 33.65 -20.63 -19.87
N LEU A 440 32.32 -20.61 -19.76
CA LEU A 440 31.49 -19.57 -20.40
C LEU A 440 31.90 -18.15 -19.95
N VAL A 441 32.09 -17.94 -18.64
CA VAL A 441 32.53 -16.63 -18.11
C VAL A 441 33.91 -16.25 -18.66
N HIS A 442 34.85 -17.20 -18.73
CA HIS A 442 36.18 -16.97 -19.28
C HIS A 442 36.16 -16.58 -20.75
N GLU A 443 35.44 -17.34 -21.58
CA GLU A 443 35.28 -17.06 -23.02
C GLU A 443 34.58 -15.71 -23.24
N PHE A 444 33.62 -15.37 -22.39
CA PHE A 444 32.99 -14.05 -22.39
C PHE A 444 34.00 -12.93 -22.09
N LEU A 445 34.79 -13.06 -21.02
CA LEU A 445 35.81 -12.07 -20.64
C LEU A 445 36.87 -11.90 -21.71
N LEU A 446 37.33 -12.99 -22.34
CA LEU A 446 38.24 -12.94 -23.49
C LEU A 446 37.63 -12.14 -24.64
N HIS A 447 36.40 -12.47 -25.04
CA HIS A 447 35.72 -11.81 -26.15
C HIS A 447 35.56 -10.30 -25.93
N ILE A 448 35.06 -9.88 -24.76
CA ILE A 448 34.92 -8.44 -24.50
C ILE A 448 36.29 -7.75 -24.41
N THR A 449 37.32 -8.44 -23.91
CA THR A 449 38.69 -7.90 -23.83
C THR A 449 39.27 -7.67 -25.21
N ASP A 450 39.09 -8.61 -26.13
CA ASP A 450 39.51 -8.47 -27.52
C ASP A 450 38.78 -7.32 -28.23
N ARG A 451 37.49 -7.11 -27.92
CA ARG A 451 36.66 -6.08 -28.55
C ARG A 451 36.89 -4.66 -27.99
N TYR A 452 36.95 -4.50 -26.67
CA TYR A 452 36.94 -3.19 -26.00
C TYR A 452 38.25 -2.84 -25.28
N GLY A 453 39.16 -3.80 -25.14
CA GLY A 453 40.42 -3.65 -24.42
C GLY A 453 40.29 -3.83 -22.91
N LEU A 454 41.32 -4.40 -22.29
CA LEU A 454 41.33 -4.72 -20.87
C LEU A 454 41.19 -3.48 -19.98
N ASP A 455 41.86 -2.38 -20.31
CA ASP A 455 41.79 -1.14 -19.52
C ASP A 455 40.37 -0.55 -19.49
N THR A 456 39.61 -0.69 -20.58
CA THR A 456 38.19 -0.29 -20.63
C THR A 456 37.36 -1.15 -19.68
N ILE A 457 37.54 -2.47 -19.72
CA ILE A 457 36.76 -3.42 -18.92
C ILE A 457 37.07 -3.30 -17.43
N LYS A 458 38.29 -2.94 -17.04
CA LYS A 458 38.62 -2.60 -15.64
C LYS A 458 37.78 -1.45 -15.09
N THR A 459 37.20 -0.61 -15.96
CA THR A 459 36.27 0.44 -15.53
C THR A 459 34.82 -0.02 -15.42
N TRP A 460 34.49 -1.22 -15.87
CA TRP A 460 33.16 -1.82 -15.78
C TRP A 460 32.99 -2.52 -14.44
N LYS A 461 31.75 -2.88 -14.11
CA LYS A 461 31.42 -3.62 -12.90
C LYS A 461 30.84 -4.97 -13.24
N PHE A 462 31.13 -5.97 -12.42
CA PHE A 462 30.64 -7.34 -12.60
C PHE A 462 29.96 -7.81 -11.32
N GLY A 463 28.91 -8.60 -11.45
CA GLY A 463 28.25 -9.24 -10.31
C GLY A 463 27.64 -10.57 -10.73
N LEU A 464 27.48 -11.50 -9.81
CA LEU A 464 26.88 -12.80 -10.11
C LEU A 464 25.42 -12.85 -9.65
N TRP A 465 24.56 -13.38 -10.51
CA TRP A 465 23.19 -13.77 -10.19
C TRP A 465 22.30 -12.64 -9.68
N ASN A 466 21.01 -12.87 -9.47
CA ASN A 466 20.04 -11.90 -8.92
C ASN A 466 19.35 -12.47 -7.69
N GLN A 467 19.26 -11.71 -6.59
CA GLN A 467 18.45 -12.03 -5.40
C GLN A 467 18.54 -13.50 -4.92
N PRO A 468 19.75 -14.06 -4.74
CA PRO A 468 19.94 -15.46 -4.35
C PRO A 468 19.36 -15.81 -2.97
N ASN A 469 19.05 -14.81 -2.16
CA ASN A 469 18.45 -14.94 -0.83
C ASN A 469 16.93 -15.17 -0.85
N THR A 470 16.30 -15.13 -2.04
CA THR A 470 14.87 -15.44 -2.19
C THR A 470 14.62 -16.95 -2.17
N SER A 471 13.36 -17.41 -2.19
CA SER A 471 13.07 -18.84 -2.24
C SER A 471 13.49 -19.48 -3.57
N SER A 472 13.54 -20.82 -3.61
CA SER A 472 13.78 -21.57 -4.85
C SER A 472 12.67 -21.45 -5.90
N ASP A 473 11.49 -20.96 -5.52
CA ASP A 473 10.41 -20.62 -6.46
C ASP A 473 10.68 -19.29 -7.17
N LEU A 474 11.55 -18.46 -6.59
CA LEU A 474 12.09 -17.25 -7.18
C LEU A 474 13.53 -17.52 -7.67
N PHE A 475 14.48 -16.69 -7.27
CA PHE A 475 15.87 -16.74 -7.76
C PHE A 475 16.81 -17.57 -6.88
N GLY A 476 16.44 -17.94 -5.65
CA GLY A 476 17.35 -18.59 -4.71
C GLY A 476 17.67 -20.03 -5.04
N PHE A 477 18.74 -20.57 -4.49
CA PHE A 477 19.06 -21.99 -4.70
C PHE A 477 18.31 -22.85 -3.67
N THR A 478 18.05 -24.11 -3.99
CA THR A 478 17.43 -25.04 -3.02
C THR A 478 18.32 -25.24 -1.78
N ASN A 479 19.64 -25.12 -1.96
CA ASN A 479 20.62 -25.13 -0.90
C ASN A 479 21.50 -23.87 -1.04
N GLU A 480 21.56 -23.04 0.00
CA GLU A 480 22.37 -21.82 0.00
C GLU A 480 23.88 -22.09 -0.13
N ASN A 481 24.37 -23.22 0.40
CA ASN A 481 25.79 -23.57 0.31
C ASN A 481 26.21 -23.86 -1.15
N ASP A 482 25.30 -24.40 -1.96
CA ASP A 482 25.55 -24.58 -3.40
C ASP A 482 25.75 -23.21 -4.08
N PHE A 483 24.98 -22.20 -3.67
CA PHE A 483 25.16 -20.84 -4.15
C PHE A 483 26.49 -20.24 -3.68
N PHE A 484 26.90 -20.46 -2.43
CA PHE A 484 28.16 -19.93 -1.90
C PHE A 484 29.37 -20.48 -2.69
N LEU A 485 29.39 -21.78 -2.98
CA LEU A 485 30.42 -22.42 -3.80
C LEU A 485 30.39 -21.93 -5.25
N PHE A 486 29.19 -21.74 -5.82
CA PHE A 486 29.00 -21.19 -7.16
C PHE A 486 29.53 -19.75 -7.26
N TYR A 487 29.25 -18.93 -6.25
CA TYR A 487 29.78 -17.57 -6.14
C TYR A 487 31.30 -17.58 -6.06
N LYS A 488 31.88 -18.36 -5.15
CA LYS A 488 33.34 -18.45 -5.02
C LYS A 488 34.01 -18.86 -6.34
N SER A 489 33.47 -19.88 -7.01
CA SER A 489 34.06 -20.37 -8.28
C SER A 489 33.99 -19.30 -9.38
N THR A 490 32.93 -18.50 -9.41
CA THR A 490 32.81 -17.37 -10.36
C THR A 490 33.74 -16.22 -9.97
N TYR A 491 33.83 -15.90 -8.67
CA TYR A 491 34.75 -14.90 -8.12
C TYR A 491 36.20 -15.21 -8.51
N ASP A 492 36.65 -16.43 -8.22
CA ASP A 492 38.00 -16.90 -8.53
C ASP A 492 38.24 -16.81 -10.05
N CYS A 493 37.28 -17.25 -10.88
CA CYS A 493 37.38 -17.17 -12.34
C CYS A 493 37.62 -15.74 -12.87
N ILE A 494 36.94 -14.74 -12.29
CA ILE A 494 37.11 -13.33 -12.68
C ILE A 494 38.41 -12.75 -12.14
N LYS A 495 38.73 -13.01 -10.87
CA LYS A 495 39.94 -12.47 -10.23
C LYS A 495 41.22 -13.10 -10.78
N ASP A 496 41.19 -14.36 -11.16
CA ASP A 496 42.30 -15.04 -11.86
C ASP A 496 42.50 -14.49 -13.28
N PHE A 497 41.42 -14.11 -13.96
CA PHE A 497 41.51 -13.45 -15.26
C PHE A 497 42.12 -12.05 -15.15
N CYS A 498 41.62 -11.23 -14.22
CA CYS A 498 42.17 -9.91 -13.94
C CYS A 498 41.77 -9.45 -12.51
N PRO A 499 42.73 -9.35 -11.56
CA PRO A 499 42.44 -8.97 -10.18
C PRO A 499 41.78 -7.59 -10.01
N ASP A 500 42.06 -6.67 -10.94
CA ASP A 500 41.56 -5.28 -10.92
C ASP A 500 40.08 -5.16 -11.32
N ILE A 501 39.44 -6.23 -11.83
CA ILE A 501 38.02 -6.20 -12.17
C ILE A 501 37.19 -6.15 -10.88
N GLU A 502 36.33 -5.14 -10.75
CA GLU A 502 35.43 -5.00 -9.60
C GLU A 502 34.30 -6.04 -9.66
N PHE A 503 34.13 -6.80 -8.58
CA PHE A 503 33.11 -7.83 -8.45
C PHE A 503 32.21 -7.59 -7.23
N SER A 504 30.93 -7.40 -7.47
CA SER A 504 29.96 -7.02 -6.46
C SER A 504 29.43 -8.21 -5.67
N LEU A 505 28.88 -7.92 -4.49
CA LEU A 505 27.88 -8.77 -3.87
C LEU A 505 26.74 -9.01 -4.87
N PRO A 506 26.18 -10.22 -4.96
CA PRO A 506 24.93 -10.44 -5.68
C PRO A 506 23.85 -9.48 -5.17
N PRO A 507 23.05 -8.82 -6.03
CA PRO A 507 21.93 -8.00 -5.60
C PRO A 507 21.07 -8.77 -4.60
N THR A 508 21.10 -8.38 -3.34
CA THR A 508 20.39 -9.08 -2.26
C THR A 508 19.07 -8.37 -2.00
N TYR A 509 17.95 -9.10 -2.07
CA TYR A 509 16.64 -8.51 -1.79
C TYR A 509 16.47 -8.28 -0.30
N TYR A 510 16.36 -7.02 0.11
CA TYR A 510 16.24 -6.68 1.52
C TYR A 510 14.76 -6.60 1.93
N ILE A 511 14.35 -7.42 2.90
CA ILE A 511 13.00 -7.42 3.46
C ILE A 511 13.07 -6.97 4.92
N VAL A 512 12.21 -6.02 5.30
CA VAL A 512 12.09 -5.57 6.69
C VAL A 512 11.28 -6.59 7.48
N GLY A 513 11.90 -7.25 8.47
CA GLY A 513 11.22 -8.20 9.35
C GLY A 513 11.93 -8.35 10.70
N GLU A 514 11.15 -8.57 11.78
CA GLU A 514 11.64 -8.62 13.16
C GLU A 514 12.52 -9.85 13.48
N SER A 515 12.53 -10.89 12.64
CA SER A 515 13.11 -12.20 12.94
C SER A 515 13.99 -12.81 11.84
N TYR A 516 14.33 -12.07 10.79
CA TYR A 516 15.07 -12.66 9.66
C TYR A 516 16.55 -12.88 10.01
N GLU A 517 17.01 -14.14 9.97
CA GLU A 517 18.43 -14.46 9.88
C GLU A 517 18.96 -13.84 8.59
N ASN A 518 19.75 -12.77 8.72
CA ASN A 518 20.11 -11.92 7.60
C ASN A 518 21.09 -12.65 6.66
N TRP A 519 20.55 -13.34 5.65
CA TRP A 519 21.28 -14.22 4.72
C TRP A 519 22.59 -13.61 4.22
N TYR A 520 22.59 -12.32 3.88
CA TYR A 520 23.78 -11.67 3.32
C TYR A 520 24.88 -11.45 4.38
N LEU A 521 24.54 -11.29 5.67
CA LEU A 521 25.52 -11.22 6.75
C LEU A 521 26.24 -12.56 6.88
N ASN A 522 25.48 -13.66 6.89
CA ASN A 522 26.03 -15.02 6.93
C ASN A 522 26.91 -15.29 5.71
N PHE A 523 26.45 -14.87 4.53
CA PHE A 523 27.20 -15.01 3.29
C PHE A 523 28.50 -14.20 3.28
N LEU A 524 28.51 -12.96 3.76
CA LEU A 524 29.73 -12.14 3.86
C LEU A 524 30.74 -12.72 4.85
N GLU A 525 30.29 -13.23 5.99
CA GLU A 525 31.16 -13.95 6.93
C GLU A 525 31.74 -15.24 6.32
N TRP A 526 30.94 -15.97 5.53
CA TRP A 526 31.44 -17.10 4.75
C TRP A 526 32.48 -16.66 3.71
N CYS A 527 32.24 -15.55 2.98
CA CYS A 527 33.18 -15.01 2.00
C CYS A 527 34.53 -14.62 2.63
N LYS A 528 34.52 -13.99 3.81
CA LYS A 528 35.74 -13.69 4.57
C LYS A 528 36.54 -14.95 4.87
N LYS A 529 35.88 -16.02 5.34
CA LYS A 529 36.52 -17.30 5.67
C LYS A 529 37.09 -18.02 4.43
N ASN A 530 36.52 -17.76 3.26
CA ASN A 530 36.88 -18.43 2.01
C ASN A 530 37.67 -17.54 1.03
N SER A 531 38.13 -16.36 1.47
CA SER A 531 38.95 -15.42 0.67
C SER A 531 38.29 -14.98 -0.65
N CYS A 532 36.97 -14.76 -0.64
CA CYS A 532 36.20 -14.30 -1.81
C CYS A 532 35.28 -13.13 -1.46
N LEU A 533 35.78 -12.17 -0.68
CA LEU A 533 34.99 -10.98 -0.30
C LEU A 533 34.72 -10.11 -1.54
N PRO A 534 33.48 -9.61 -1.76
CA PRO A 534 33.18 -8.69 -2.86
C PRO A 534 33.90 -7.35 -2.69
N ASP A 535 34.05 -6.62 -3.78
CA ASP A 535 34.62 -5.27 -3.80
C ASP A 535 33.58 -4.20 -3.45
N CYS A 536 32.28 -4.49 -3.63
CA CYS A 536 31.18 -3.61 -3.25
C CYS A 536 29.92 -4.38 -2.83
N LEU A 537 29.07 -3.75 -2.02
CA LEU A 537 27.77 -4.29 -1.62
C LEU A 537 26.69 -3.87 -2.61
N SER A 538 25.72 -4.75 -2.86
CA SER A 538 24.64 -4.53 -3.82
C SER A 538 23.32 -5.02 -3.26
N PHE A 539 22.31 -4.16 -3.24
CA PHE A 539 20.98 -4.47 -2.70
C PHE A 539 19.88 -4.20 -3.73
N THR A 540 18.79 -4.94 -3.63
CA THR A 540 17.49 -4.59 -4.21
C THR A 540 16.55 -4.23 -3.05
N TYR A 541 15.85 -3.10 -3.17
CA TYR A 541 14.91 -2.64 -2.15
C TYR A 541 13.54 -2.34 -2.76
N TYR A 542 12.51 -2.91 -2.16
CA TYR A 542 11.13 -2.49 -2.32
C TYR A 542 10.54 -2.24 -0.94
N ASP A 543 9.63 -1.27 -0.82
CA ASP A 543 9.05 -0.85 0.46
C ASP A 543 7.94 -1.81 0.89
N THR A 544 8.33 -3.07 1.14
CA THR A 544 7.43 -4.19 1.41
C THR A 544 7.72 -4.83 2.77
N LYS A 545 6.68 -5.40 3.37
CA LYS A 545 6.73 -6.15 4.62
C LYS A 545 6.08 -7.52 4.46
N MET A 546 6.52 -8.49 5.26
CA MET A 546 5.91 -9.82 5.32
C MET A 546 4.63 -9.80 6.16
N ILE A 547 3.58 -10.47 5.69
CA ILE A 547 2.32 -10.62 6.42
C ILE A 547 2.40 -11.91 7.25
N SER A 548 2.13 -11.82 8.56
CA SER A 548 2.17 -12.96 9.48
C SER A 548 0.96 -13.90 9.33
N ASP A 549 -0.16 -13.41 8.82
CA ASP A 549 -1.41 -14.16 8.67
C ASP A 549 -1.67 -14.61 7.23
N LYS A 550 -1.59 -15.93 7.00
CA LYS A 550 -1.87 -16.56 5.69
C LYS A 550 -3.32 -16.43 5.20
N ASN A 551 -4.21 -15.83 6.02
CA ASN A 551 -5.65 -15.75 5.73
C ASN A 551 -6.08 -14.44 5.05
N HIS A 552 -5.21 -13.43 4.97
CA HIS A 552 -5.57 -12.11 4.41
C HIS A 552 -4.51 -11.59 3.43
N SER A 553 -4.58 -12.03 2.17
CA SER A 553 -4.30 -11.20 0.98
C SER A 553 -4.54 -12.02 -0.28
N LYS A 554 -5.47 -11.57 -1.14
CA LYS A 554 -5.74 -12.19 -2.44
C LYS A 554 -5.09 -11.44 -3.61
N GLU A 555 -4.46 -10.30 -3.36
CA GLU A 555 -3.68 -9.57 -4.35
C GLU A 555 -2.40 -9.08 -3.68
N SER A 556 -1.27 -9.71 -3.99
CA SER A 556 0.05 -9.23 -3.55
C SER A 556 0.54 -8.14 -4.48
N PHE A 557 1.18 -7.10 -3.94
CA PHE A 557 1.89 -6.07 -4.71
C PHE A 557 3.22 -6.59 -5.32
N GLY A 558 3.25 -7.85 -5.76
CA GLY A 558 4.44 -8.50 -6.27
C GLY A 558 4.26 -10.01 -6.44
N PHE A 559 5.35 -10.68 -6.76
CA PHE A 559 5.40 -12.11 -7.07
C PHE A 559 5.28 -13.04 -5.84
N VAL A 560 5.19 -12.48 -4.62
CA VAL A 560 5.08 -13.25 -3.37
C VAL A 560 3.72 -12.97 -2.74
N TYR A 561 2.88 -14.01 -2.66
CA TYR A 561 1.52 -14.01 -2.09
C TYR A 561 1.42 -13.67 -0.58
N ALA A 562 2.48 -13.14 0.03
CA ALA A 562 2.57 -12.86 1.47
C ALA A 562 3.27 -11.52 1.80
N MET A 563 3.34 -10.59 0.83
CA MET A 563 3.93 -9.26 1.05
C MET A 563 2.90 -8.15 0.85
N SER A 564 2.89 -7.20 1.78
CA SER A 564 2.18 -5.92 1.67
C SER A 564 3.17 -4.76 1.55
N LEU A 565 2.69 -3.58 1.15
CA LEU A 565 3.51 -2.37 1.20
C LEU A 565 3.68 -1.92 2.66
N SER A 566 4.79 -1.25 2.94
CA SER A 566 5.03 -0.60 4.22
C SER A 566 4.05 0.54 4.44
N GLU A 567 3.58 0.71 5.68
CA GLU A 567 2.79 1.87 6.12
C GLU A 567 3.69 3.04 6.57
N SER A 568 5.00 2.79 6.68
CA SER A 568 5.96 3.80 7.11
C SER A 568 6.37 4.68 5.92
N PRO A 569 6.27 6.01 6.02
CA PRO A 569 6.77 6.92 4.99
C PRO A 569 8.30 6.95 4.89
N ASP A 570 9.02 6.32 5.83
CA ASP A 570 10.47 6.40 5.98
C ASP A 570 11.19 5.06 5.70
N GLY A 571 10.50 4.08 5.09
CA GLY A 571 11.03 2.73 4.85
C GLY A 571 12.42 2.69 4.22
N LEU A 572 12.66 3.43 3.13
CA LEU A 572 13.97 3.45 2.46
C LEU A 572 15.05 4.06 3.36
N LYS A 573 14.72 5.11 4.10
CA LYS A 573 15.66 5.77 5.03
C LYS A 573 16.05 4.81 6.15
N ASP A 574 15.10 4.05 6.68
CA ASP A 574 15.36 3.03 7.69
C ASP A 574 16.27 1.92 7.16
N PHE A 575 16.00 1.43 5.93
CA PHE A 575 16.87 0.51 5.22
C PHE A 575 18.30 1.05 5.07
N VAL A 576 18.46 2.28 4.54
CA VAL A 576 19.77 2.92 4.34
C VAL A 576 20.54 3.00 5.66
N MET A 577 19.86 3.41 6.74
CA MET A 577 20.49 3.51 8.05
C MET A 577 20.90 2.13 8.59
N GLN A 578 20.11 1.10 8.33
CA GLN A 578 20.38 -0.26 8.76
C GLN A 578 21.60 -0.85 8.03
N VAL A 579 21.65 -0.79 6.69
CA VAL A 579 22.80 -1.33 5.93
C VAL A 579 24.11 -0.58 6.23
N LEU A 580 24.04 0.73 6.52
CA LEU A 580 25.21 1.50 6.96
C LEU A 580 25.70 1.08 8.35
N ARG A 581 24.79 0.69 9.26
CA ARG A 581 25.15 0.13 10.57
C ARG A 581 25.77 -1.25 10.41
N GLU A 582 25.18 -2.10 9.58
CA GLU A 582 25.67 -3.46 9.31
C GLU A 582 27.05 -3.46 8.63
N ARG A 583 27.29 -2.56 7.66
CA ARG A 583 28.63 -2.37 7.05
C ARG A 583 29.70 -2.04 8.10
N ARG A 584 29.36 -1.19 9.09
CA ARG A 584 30.25 -0.86 10.21
C ARG A 584 30.48 -2.04 11.15
N GLN A 585 29.42 -2.78 11.51
CA GLN A 585 29.50 -3.94 12.38
C GLN A 585 30.38 -5.05 11.78
N LEU A 586 30.29 -5.27 10.47
CA LEU A 586 31.11 -6.24 9.75
C LEU A 586 32.56 -5.78 9.52
N GLY A 587 32.92 -4.54 9.88
CA GLY A 587 34.27 -4.01 9.69
C GLY A 587 34.66 -3.81 8.22
N LEU A 588 33.70 -3.54 7.33
CA LEU A 588 33.93 -3.42 5.88
C LEU A 588 34.42 -2.02 5.44
N GLY A 589 34.76 -1.14 6.39
CA GLY A 589 35.27 0.21 6.11
C GLY A 589 34.35 1.02 5.20
N ASN A 590 34.93 1.62 4.16
CA ASN A 590 34.23 2.45 3.16
C ASN A 590 33.84 1.64 1.91
N MET A 591 33.67 0.31 2.02
CA MET A 591 33.21 -0.52 0.90
C MET A 591 31.93 0.09 0.29
N PRO A 592 31.90 0.37 -1.02
CA PRO A 592 30.78 1.02 -1.66
C PRO A 592 29.48 0.22 -1.48
N ILE A 593 28.36 0.92 -1.30
CA ILE A 593 27.02 0.33 -1.24
C ILE A 593 26.19 0.84 -2.41
N TYR A 594 25.87 -0.06 -3.33
CA TYR A 594 25.00 0.23 -4.45
C TYR A 594 23.59 -0.26 -4.15
N LEU A 595 22.64 0.66 -4.17
CA LEU A 595 21.25 0.27 -4.34
C LEU A 595 21.04 -0.02 -5.83
N SER A 596 21.19 -1.30 -6.19
CA SER A 596 21.27 -1.77 -7.58
C SER A 596 19.91 -1.85 -8.26
N GLU A 597 18.83 -1.91 -7.48
CA GLU A 597 17.44 -1.76 -7.88
C GLU A 597 16.66 -1.14 -6.72
N TRP A 598 15.81 -0.16 -6.98
CA TRP A 598 14.81 0.29 -6.02
C TRP A 598 13.54 0.83 -6.65
N ASN A 599 12.45 0.65 -5.92
CA ASN A 599 11.12 1.20 -6.19
C ASN A 599 10.29 1.12 -4.88
N ASN A 600 9.12 1.76 -4.76
CA ASN A 600 8.23 1.50 -3.62
C ASN A 600 7.62 0.08 -3.70
N THR A 601 7.40 -0.43 -4.90
CA THR A 601 6.69 -1.70 -5.15
C THR A 601 7.42 -2.50 -6.23
N PRO A 602 7.46 -3.84 -6.13
CA PRO A 602 7.91 -4.69 -7.23
C PRO A 602 6.82 -4.95 -8.28
N SER A 603 5.57 -4.53 -8.03
CA SER A 603 4.45 -4.77 -8.96
C SER A 603 4.51 -3.87 -10.19
N GLN A 604 4.37 -4.50 -11.37
CA GLN A 604 4.18 -3.82 -12.66
C GLN A 604 2.72 -3.46 -12.95
N GLN A 605 1.83 -3.61 -11.95
CA GLN A 605 0.40 -3.32 -12.07
C GLN A 605 -0.11 -2.49 -10.88
N ASP A 606 0.80 -1.75 -10.25
CA ASP A 606 0.44 -0.82 -9.19
C ASP A 606 0.12 0.54 -9.80
N LEU A 607 -1.16 0.89 -9.76
CA LEU A 607 -1.71 2.08 -10.41
C LEU A 607 -1.06 3.39 -9.94
N LEU A 608 -0.51 3.45 -8.71
CA LEU A 608 0.22 4.63 -8.22
C LEU A 608 1.54 4.88 -8.96
N ASN A 609 2.07 3.89 -9.69
CA ASN A 609 3.31 4.07 -10.45
C ASN A 609 3.20 5.12 -11.56
N ASP A 610 1.98 5.37 -12.05
CA ASP A 610 1.72 6.31 -13.14
C ASP A 610 1.46 7.76 -12.64
N THR A 611 1.27 7.96 -11.33
CA THR A 611 0.77 9.22 -10.77
C THR A 611 1.89 10.13 -10.22
N CYS A 612 1.53 11.34 -9.78
CA CYS A 612 2.44 12.26 -9.09
C CYS A 612 2.98 11.70 -7.77
N PHE A 613 2.34 10.67 -7.20
CA PHE A 613 2.90 9.95 -6.06
C PHE A 613 4.33 9.48 -6.36
N LYS A 614 4.56 8.93 -7.54
CA LYS A 614 5.87 8.37 -7.89
C LYS A 614 6.94 9.44 -8.01
N SER A 615 6.64 10.60 -8.61
CA SER A 615 7.61 11.70 -8.71
C SER A 615 7.98 12.24 -7.32
N CYS A 616 6.98 12.46 -6.46
CA CYS A 616 7.18 12.92 -5.10
C CYS A 616 7.93 11.88 -4.23
N TYR A 617 7.59 10.59 -4.35
CA TYR A 617 8.28 9.49 -3.68
C TYR A 617 9.76 9.45 -4.05
N ILE A 618 10.08 9.56 -5.34
CA ILE A 618 11.48 9.55 -5.81
C ILE A 618 12.25 10.73 -5.22
N VAL A 619 11.70 11.95 -5.32
CA VAL A 619 12.34 13.17 -4.82
C VAL A 619 12.56 13.10 -3.31
N LYS A 620 11.51 12.81 -2.51
CA LYS A 620 11.64 12.68 -1.04
C LYS A 620 12.78 11.73 -0.68
N ASN A 621 12.71 10.51 -1.21
CA ASN A 621 13.60 9.43 -0.81
C ASN A 621 15.06 9.66 -1.22
N ILE A 622 15.30 10.26 -2.39
CA ILE A 622 16.65 10.68 -2.80
C ILE A 622 17.17 11.81 -1.91
N LEU A 623 16.36 12.83 -1.62
CA LEU A 623 16.80 14.00 -0.84
C LEU A 623 17.08 13.67 0.63
N GLU A 624 16.27 12.82 1.25
CA GLU A 624 16.49 12.37 2.63
C GLU A 624 17.76 11.51 2.77
N ASN A 625 18.11 10.78 1.72
CA ASN A 625 19.24 9.86 1.68
C ASN A 625 20.38 10.32 0.76
N TYR A 626 20.40 11.61 0.42
CA TYR A 626 21.35 12.17 -0.55
C TYR A 626 22.79 11.82 -0.19
N ASP A 627 23.51 11.21 -1.15
CA ASP A 627 24.90 10.76 -1.02
C ASP A 627 25.18 9.80 0.16
N ARG A 628 24.16 9.17 0.75
CA ARG A 628 24.34 8.15 1.82
C ARG A 628 24.77 6.79 1.28
N LEU A 629 24.38 6.47 0.05
CA LEU A 629 24.77 5.29 -0.71
C LEU A 629 25.49 5.72 -2.00
N ASP A 630 26.24 4.82 -2.61
CA ASP A 630 27.02 5.08 -3.84
C ASP A 630 26.17 5.04 -5.11
N SER A 631 24.95 4.50 -5.06
CA SER A 631 23.96 4.58 -6.14
C SER A 631 22.53 4.41 -5.64
N PHE A 632 21.57 4.94 -6.42
CA PHE A 632 20.12 4.77 -6.29
C PHE A 632 19.51 4.38 -7.65
N THR A 633 19.67 3.12 -8.02
CA THR A 633 19.32 2.63 -9.38
C THR A 633 17.83 2.35 -9.50
N TYR A 634 17.07 3.30 -10.01
CA TYR A 634 15.62 3.18 -10.07
C TYR A 634 15.17 2.13 -11.08
N GLN A 635 14.37 1.17 -10.61
CA GLN A 635 13.73 0.17 -11.45
C GLN A 635 12.29 0.65 -11.76
N ALA A 636 11.91 0.96 -13.00
CA ALA A 636 12.60 0.71 -14.27
C ALA A 636 12.61 1.92 -15.22
N LEU A 637 13.39 1.84 -16.30
CA LEU A 637 13.40 2.85 -17.37
C LEU A 637 12.03 2.98 -18.04
N THR A 638 11.41 1.88 -18.42
CA THR A 638 10.18 1.85 -19.23
C THR A 638 9.22 0.78 -18.75
N ASP A 639 7.94 0.95 -19.06
CA ASP A 639 6.90 -0.08 -18.91
C ASP A 639 7.04 -1.22 -19.91
N LEU A 640 7.88 -1.07 -20.95
CA LEU A 640 8.16 -2.11 -21.93
C LEU A 640 9.09 -3.19 -21.36
N MET A 641 8.66 -3.81 -20.28
CA MET A 641 9.35 -4.91 -19.60
C MET A 641 8.71 -6.22 -20.03
N ALA A 642 9.53 -7.22 -20.31
CA ALA A 642 9.07 -8.53 -20.80
C ALA A 642 9.06 -9.60 -19.70
N ASP A 643 8.72 -9.17 -18.48
CA ASP A 643 8.55 -10.08 -17.33
C ASP A 643 7.17 -10.75 -17.32
N ASP A 644 6.16 -10.11 -17.90
CA ASP A 644 4.81 -10.65 -18.07
C ASP A 644 4.18 -10.14 -19.39
N ALA A 645 3.00 -10.64 -19.73
CA ALA A 645 2.23 -10.13 -20.85
C ALA A 645 1.91 -8.63 -20.65
N LEU A 646 2.31 -7.80 -21.61
CA LEU A 646 2.02 -6.38 -21.59
C LEU A 646 0.51 -6.13 -21.69
N PRO A 647 -0.11 -5.39 -20.75
CA PRO A 647 -1.51 -5.03 -20.84
C PRO A 647 -1.79 -4.17 -22.06
N ASN A 648 -2.96 -4.35 -22.70
CA ASN A 648 -3.44 -3.46 -23.75
C ASN A 648 -4.07 -2.18 -23.15
N LYS A 649 -3.26 -1.42 -22.41
CA LYS A 649 -3.65 -0.15 -21.76
C LYS A 649 -2.45 0.79 -21.76
N LEU A 650 -2.69 2.09 -21.90
CA LEU A 650 -1.61 3.09 -21.88
C LEU A 650 -1.00 3.26 -20.48
N PHE A 651 -1.84 3.31 -19.45
CA PHE A 651 -1.45 3.44 -18.04
C PHE A 651 -2.03 2.28 -17.25
N PHE A 652 -1.19 1.31 -16.88
CA PHE A 652 -1.62 0.11 -16.17
C PHE A 652 -0.89 -0.07 -14.83
N GLY A 653 -0.14 0.93 -14.38
CA GLY A 653 0.68 0.84 -13.18
C GLY A 653 2.05 0.22 -13.39
N GLY A 654 2.62 0.34 -14.59
CA GLY A 654 3.97 -0.14 -14.89
C GLY A 654 5.07 0.65 -14.16
N LEU A 655 6.21 0.00 -13.88
CA LEU A 655 7.31 0.57 -13.08
C LEU A 655 8.11 1.69 -13.79
N GLY A 656 7.89 1.89 -15.09
CA GLY A 656 8.72 2.70 -15.96
C GLY A 656 8.68 4.20 -15.65
N LEU A 657 9.79 4.88 -15.93
CA LEU A 657 9.83 6.34 -16.12
C LEU A 657 9.09 6.77 -17.40
N PHE A 658 8.99 5.86 -18.36
CA PHE A 658 8.24 6.01 -19.60
C PHE A 658 7.14 4.94 -19.71
N THR A 659 6.04 5.28 -20.37
CA THR A 659 5.05 4.28 -20.83
C THR A 659 5.63 3.39 -21.94
N VAL A 660 4.92 2.33 -22.34
CA VAL A 660 5.33 1.44 -23.44
C VAL A 660 5.48 2.19 -24.77
N ASN A 661 4.75 3.29 -24.96
CA ASN A 661 4.81 4.16 -26.14
C ASN A 661 5.85 5.29 -26.03
N GLY A 662 6.68 5.30 -24.98
CA GLY A 662 7.72 6.31 -24.80
C GLY A 662 7.21 7.69 -24.34
N ILE A 663 6.04 7.74 -23.70
CA ILE A 663 5.54 8.97 -23.07
C ILE A 663 6.19 9.10 -21.68
N PRO A 664 6.87 10.23 -21.37
CA PRO A 664 7.40 10.45 -20.03
C PRO A 664 6.29 10.50 -18.97
N LYS A 665 6.50 9.82 -17.85
CA LYS A 665 5.62 9.91 -16.66
C LYS A 665 6.09 11.02 -15.72
N ALA A 666 5.29 11.33 -14.68
CA ALA A 666 5.70 12.27 -13.64
C ALA A 666 7.06 11.90 -13.02
N SER A 667 7.32 10.60 -12.85
CA SER A 667 8.58 10.05 -12.33
C SER A 667 9.80 10.40 -13.19
N TYR A 668 9.67 10.49 -14.52
CA TYR A 668 10.75 10.98 -15.40
C TYR A 668 11.15 12.40 -15.02
N TYR A 669 10.16 13.28 -14.83
CA TYR A 669 10.42 14.68 -14.54
C TYR A 669 11.05 14.89 -13.15
N ALA A 670 10.82 14.00 -12.18
CA ALA A 670 11.56 14.00 -10.92
C ALA A 670 13.08 14.01 -11.13
N TYR A 671 13.59 13.15 -12.02
CA TYR A 671 15.01 13.11 -12.36
C TYR A 671 15.48 14.37 -13.09
N THR A 672 14.64 14.94 -13.97
CA THR A 672 14.98 16.20 -14.67
C THR A 672 15.09 17.39 -13.71
N LEU A 673 14.30 17.43 -12.64
CA LEU A 673 14.38 18.47 -11.61
C LEU A 673 15.57 18.22 -10.68
N LEU A 674 15.81 16.98 -10.23
CA LEU A 674 16.97 16.61 -9.40
C LEU A 674 18.29 16.97 -10.08
N ARG A 675 18.39 16.80 -11.41
CA ARG A 675 19.59 17.12 -12.20
C ARG A 675 20.01 18.58 -12.15
N GLN A 676 19.06 19.47 -11.87
CA GLN A 676 19.28 20.92 -11.85
C GLN A 676 19.78 21.43 -10.50
N LEU A 677 19.83 20.59 -9.46
CA LEU A 677 20.45 20.93 -8.18
C LEU A 677 21.93 21.29 -8.34
N GLY A 678 22.42 22.18 -7.48
CA GLY A 678 23.82 22.60 -7.43
C GLY A 678 24.71 21.62 -6.67
N ASP A 679 26.02 21.81 -6.84
CA ASP A 679 27.05 20.91 -6.31
C ASP A 679 27.45 21.24 -4.85
N GLN A 680 26.87 22.28 -4.23
CA GLN A 680 27.13 22.67 -2.85
C GLN A 680 25.85 22.58 -2.02
N PHE A 681 25.87 21.80 -0.94
CA PHE A 681 24.77 21.69 0.01
C PHE A 681 24.65 22.94 0.89
N LEU A 682 23.42 23.41 1.14
CA LEU A 682 23.14 24.52 2.06
C LEU A 682 22.18 24.14 3.20
N GLY A 683 21.21 23.26 2.96
CA GLY A 683 20.25 22.86 4.00
C GLY A 683 19.22 21.86 3.51
N ARG A 684 18.58 21.14 4.44
CA ARG A 684 17.46 20.23 4.17
C ARG A 684 16.56 20.10 5.39
N GLY A 685 15.31 19.73 5.16
CA GLY A 685 14.36 19.38 6.20
C GLY A 685 13.17 18.63 5.59
N ASP A 686 12.11 18.47 6.39
CA ASP A 686 10.85 17.90 5.91
C ASP A 686 10.25 18.81 4.82
N GLY A 687 10.17 18.32 3.59
CA GLY A 687 9.60 19.02 2.45
C GLY A 687 10.56 19.94 1.67
N TYR A 688 11.85 20.02 2.01
CA TYR A 688 12.80 20.88 1.28
C TYR A 688 14.27 20.43 1.25
N PHE A 689 14.98 20.84 0.20
CA PHE A 689 16.42 20.66 0.04
C PHE A 689 17.03 21.82 -0.76
N ILE A 690 18.10 22.43 -0.22
CA ILE A 690 18.71 23.65 -0.76
C ILE A 690 20.16 23.41 -1.14
N THR A 691 20.50 23.83 -2.35
CA THR A 691 21.84 23.76 -2.91
C THR A 691 22.26 25.09 -3.53
N ARG A 692 23.54 25.21 -3.82
CA ARG A 692 24.16 26.34 -4.50
C ARG A 692 25.02 25.85 -5.67
N LYS A 693 24.96 26.58 -6.77
CA LYS A 693 25.84 26.45 -7.93
C LYS A 693 26.36 27.82 -8.31
N HIS A 694 27.65 28.06 -8.08
CA HIS A 694 28.25 29.40 -8.21
C HIS A 694 27.46 30.43 -7.40
N ASN A 695 26.97 31.50 -8.04
CA ASN A 695 26.16 32.55 -7.42
C ASN A 695 24.65 32.30 -7.49
N SER A 696 24.22 31.10 -7.93
CA SER A 696 22.81 30.74 -8.03
C SER A 696 22.42 29.73 -6.96
N TYR A 697 21.19 29.83 -6.47
CA TYR A 697 20.64 28.94 -5.44
C TYR A 697 19.52 28.09 -6.04
N GLN A 698 19.41 26.84 -5.60
CA GLN A 698 18.38 25.91 -6.03
C GLN A 698 17.69 25.31 -4.81
N ILE A 699 16.36 25.38 -4.78
CA ILE A 699 15.53 24.89 -3.69
C ILE A 699 14.57 23.87 -4.30
N MET A 700 14.71 22.60 -3.92
CA MET A 700 13.70 21.59 -4.19
C MET A 700 12.71 21.56 -3.03
N LEU A 701 11.43 21.68 -3.33
CA LEU A 701 10.32 21.55 -2.40
C LEU A 701 9.47 20.34 -2.79
N TYR A 702 8.86 19.68 -1.81
CA TYR A 702 7.93 18.56 -2.06
C TYR A 702 6.83 18.48 -0.99
N ASN A 703 5.62 18.10 -1.38
CA ASN A 703 4.49 17.82 -0.47
C ASN A 703 4.15 16.33 -0.49
N TYR A 704 5.01 15.52 0.14
CA TYR A 704 4.82 14.08 0.16
C TYR A 704 3.72 13.67 1.15
N LYS A 705 2.81 12.82 0.69
CA LYS A 705 1.81 12.13 1.51
C LYS A 705 1.92 10.64 1.25
N HIS A 706 1.94 9.87 2.32
CA HIS A 706 1.93 8.42 2.24
C HIS A 706 0.50 7.93 2.04
N PHE A 707 0.33 6.81 1.34
CA PHE A 707 -0.98 6.18 1.16
C PHE A 707 -1.48 5.62 2.50
N ASN A 708 -2.79 5.38 2.59
CA ASN A 708 -3.43 4.89 3.81
C ASN A 708 -3.14 3.40 4.10
N TYR A 709 -3.48 2.98 5.32
CA TYR A 709 -3.29 1.61 5.82
C TYR A 709 -3.96 0.54 4.94
N LEU A 710 -5.15 0.81 4.40
CA LEU A 710 -5.89 -0.16 3.59
C LEU A 710 -5.12 -0.45 2.30
N TYR A 711 -4.73 0.61 1.60
CA TYR A 711 -3.94 0.46 0.38
C TYR A 711 -2.59 -0.22 0.65
N ALA A 712 -1.91 0.13 1.74
CA ALA A 712 -0.66 -0.53 2.13
C ALA A 712 -0.83 -2.06 2.21
N ASN A 713 -1.97 -2.53 2.73
CA ASN A 713 -2.25 -3.95 2.96
C ASN A 713 -2.92 -4.69 1.80
N GLY A 714 -3.02 -4.08 0.61
CA GLY A 714 -3.53 -4.75 -0.60
C GLY A 714 -4.90 -4.26 -1.07
N GLU A 715 -5.54 -3.38 -0.31
CA GLU A 715 -6.90 -2.97 -0.60
C GLU A 715 -6.98 -1.85 -1.62
N ARG A 716 -7.85 -2.02 -2.62
CA ARG A 716 -8.00 -1.07 -3.74
C ARG A 716 -9.45 -0.62 -3.92
N PHE A 717 -10.25 -0.62 -2.84
CA PHE A 717 -11.71 -0.38 -2.85
C PHE A 717 -12.15 0.97 -3.40
N ASP A 718 -11.20 1.89 -3.60
CA ASP A 718 -11.44 3.29 -3.88
C ASP A 718 -10.76 3.78 -5.16
N MET A 719 -9.87 2.96 -5.74
CA MET A 719 -9.15 3.31 -6.97
C MET A 719 -9.90 2.84 -8.22
N THR A 720 -9.82 3.65 -9.27
CA THR A 720 -10.30 3.32 -10.61
C THR A 720 -9.20 3.60 -11.65
N GLU A 721 -9.45 3.24 -12.90
CA GLU A 721 -8.55 3.57 -14.02
C GLU A 721 -8.23 5.08 -14.09
N THR A 722 -9.22 5.92 -13.84
CA THR A 722 -9.15 7.40 -13.99
C THR A 722 -9.14 8.17 -12.67
N ASP A 723 -9.23 7.49 -11.52
CA ASP A 723 -9.08 8.09 -10.20
C ASP A 723 -8.22 7.20 -9.31
N ARG A 724 -6.98 7.64 -9.08
CA ARG A 724 -5.95 6.87 -8.38
C ARG A 724 -5.43 7.57 -7.12
N TYR A 725 -6.05 8.68 -6.70
CA TYR A 725 -5.56 9.50 -5.58
C TYR A 725 -6.42 9.37 -4.30
N THR A 726 -7.44 8.52 -4.32
CA THR A 726 -8.35 8.31 -3.17
C THR A 726 -7.64 7.72 -1.95
N VAL A 727 -6.51 7.06 -2.17
CA VAL A 727 -5.72 6.39 -1.12
C VAL A 727 -4.98 7.36 -0.19
N PHE A 728 -4.97 8.66 -0.50
CA PHE A 728 -4.34 9.69 0.32
C PHE A 728 -5.39 10.38 1.22
N ALA A 729 -5.29 10.16 2.53
CA ALA A 729 -6.21 10.69 3.54
C ALA A 729 -6.23 12.22 3.67
N ASP A 730 -5.11 12.87 3.33
CA ASP A 730 -4.88 14.30 3.47
C ASP A 730 -4.47 14.88 2.11
N SER A 731 -5.36 15.66 1.50
CA SER A 731 -5.12 16.33 0.23
C SER A 731 -4.82 17.82 0.38
N ASP A 732 -4.65 18.31 1.62
CA ASP A 732 -4.53 19.75 1.87
C ASP A 732 -3.19 20.28 1.32
N PRO A 733 -3.21 21.43 0.62
CA PRO A 733 -1.99 22.11 0.22
C PRO A 733 -1.11 22.47 1.43
N VAL A 734 0.20 22.42 1.23
CA VAL A 734 1.17 22.87 2.24
C VAL A 734 1.74 24.22 1.84
N THR A 735 1.66 25.19 2.75
CA THR A 735 2.29 26.49 2.56
C THR A 735 3.68 26.49 3.19
N ILE A 736 4.69 26.73 2.35
CA ILE A 736 6.08 26.88 2.74
C ILE A 736 6.47 28.35 2.62
N GLU A 737 6.83 28.97 3.74
CA GLU A 737 7.44 30.30 3.76
C GLU A 737 8.94 30.15 3.95
N LEU A 738 9.69 30.61 2.96
CA LEU A 738 11.13 30.44 2.90
C LEU A 738 11.82 31.80 2.97
N CYS A 739 12.74 31.93 3.92
CA CYS A 739 13.56 33.10 4.18
C CYS A 739 15.03 32.74 3.99
N LEU A 740 15.65 33.24 2.92
CA LEU A 740 17.09 33.15 2.70
C LEU A 740 17.77 34.44 3.15
N SER A 741 18.66 34.33 4.14
CA SER A 741 19.44 35.45 4.66
C SER A 741 20.87 35.46 4.12
N ASN A 742 21.51 36.64 4.15
CA ASN A 742 22.86 36.93 3.64
C ASN A 742 23.01 36.68 2.14
N ILE A 743 21.92 36.81 1.38
CA ILE A 743 21.97 36.75 -0.08
C ILE A 743 22.46 38.10 -0.62
N PRO A 744 23.47 38.14 -1.51
CA PRO A 744 24.03 39.39 -1.99
C PRO A 744 22.99 40.34 -2.57
N GLN A 745 23.20 41.64 -2.38
CA GLN A 745 22.33 42.66 -2.97
C GLN A 745 22.35 42.58 -4.50
N GLY A 746 21.18 42.78 -5.11
CA GLY A 746 21.07 42.75 -6.57
C GLY A 746 19.70 42.34 -7.06
N THR A 747 19.58 42.23 -8.37
CA THR A 747 18.38 41.73 -9.03
C THR A 747 18.55 40.26 -9.35
N TYR A 748 17.57 39.44 -8.97
CA TYR A 748 17.56 38.00 -9.18
C TYR A 748 16.38 37.61 -10.04
N LYS A 749 16.61 36.65 -10.94
CA LYS A 749 15.58 35.91 -11.65
C LYS A 749 15.21 34.69 -10.81
N ILE A 750 13.96 34.62 -10.42
CA ILE A 750 13.36 33.49 -9.71
C ILE A 750 12.61 32.66 -10.75
N SER A 751 13.02 31.41 -10.94
CA SER A 751 12.39 30.46 -11.87
C SER A 751 11.84 29.28 -11.10
N GLU A 752 10.57 28.97 -11.26
CA GLU A 752 9.91 27.84 -10.62
C GLU A 752 9.52 26.83 -11.69
N THR A 753 9.95 25.58 -11.53
CA THR A 753 9.52 24.45 -12.36
C THR A 753 8.88 23.41 -11.45
N TYR A 754 7.69 22.92 -11.77
CA TYR A 754 6.95 22.01 -10.89
C TYR A 754 6.25 20.88 -11.63
N VAL A 755 6.04 19.78 -10.90
CA VAL A 755 5.27 18.61 -11.33
C VAL A 755 4.16 18.38 -10.31
N ASN A 756 2.92 18.44 -10.76
CA ASN A 756 1.71 18.17 -10.00
C ASN A 756 0.65 17.57 -10.94
N ARG A 757 -0.59 17.47 -10.48
CA ARG A 757 -1.65 16.82 -11.27
C ARG A 757 -2.02 17.60 -12.53
N THR A 758 -1.78 18.92 -12.57
CA THR A 758 -2.10 19.74 -13.74
C THR A 758 -0.91 19.92 -14.69
N HIS A 759 0.32 19.65 -14.25
CA HIS A 759 1.52 19.84 -15.05
C HIS A 759 2.57 18.75 -14.77
N GLY A 760 3.22 18.23 -15.81
CA GLY A 760 4.27 17.22 -15.65
C GLY A 760 3.77 15.80 -15.35
N SER A 761 2.46 15.54 -15.43
CA SER A 761 1.87 14.21 -15.18
C SER A 761 1.11 13.71 -16.40
N SER A 762 1.68 12.75 -17.13
CA SER A 762 1.02 12.20 -18.32
C SER A 762 -0.24 11.40 -18.01
N TYR A 763 -0.30 10.75 -16.84
CA TYR A 763 -1.53 10.10 -16.40
C TYR A 763 -2.67 11.11 -16.19
N ASP A 764 -2.44 12.15 -15.40
CA ASP A 764 -3.49 13.13 -15.10
C ASP A 764 -3.90 13.91 -16.37
N GLN A 765 -2.96 14.20 -17.27
CA GLN A 765 -3.28 14.80 -18.57
C GLN A 765 -4.13 13.87 -19.44
N TRP A 766 -3.82 12.57 -19.48
CA TRP A 766 -4.62 11.60 -20.19
C TRP A 766 -6.04 11.48 -19.61
N VAL A 767 -6.18 11.50 -18.29
CA VAL A 767 -7.50 11.57 -17.63
C VAL A 767 -8.24 12.84 -18.04
N SER A 768 -7.57 14.00 -18.06
CA SER A 768 -8.18 15.27 -18.49
C SER A 768 -8.62 15.29 -19.96
N MET A 769 -7.96 14.48 -20.82
CA MET A 769 -8.34 14.26 -22.22
C MET A 769 -9.51 13.28 -22.39
N GLY A 770 -10.02 12.71 -21.30
CA GLY A 770 -11.17 11.80 -21.28
C GLY A 770 -10.84 10.35 -20.89
N GLY A 771 -9.57 10.02 -20.63
CA GLY A 771 -9.19 8.68 -20.14
C GLY A 771 -9.48 7.55 -21.13
N LEU A 772 -9.43 7.83 -22.43
CA LEU A 772 -9.69 6.86 -23.50
C LEU A 772 -8.39 6.34 -24.12
N GLU A 773 -8.43 5.15 -24.70
CA GLU A 773 -7.29 4.59 -25.45
C GLU A 773 -6.91 5.52 -26.61
N LEU A 774 -5.61 5.81 -26.75
CA LEU A 774 -5.09 6.64 -27.83
C LEU A 774 -4.79 5.75 -29.04
N THR A 775 -5.23 6.15 -30.22
CA THR A 775 -5.21 5.30 -31.43
C THR A 775 -4.33 5.86 -32.54
N THR A 776 -3.94 7.14 -32.46
CA THR A 776 -3.17 7.81 -33.52
C THR A 776 -1.86 8.43 -32.99
N PRO A 777 -0.79 8.49 -33.81
CA PRO A 777 0.44 9.17 -33.43
C PRO A 777 0.26 10.64 -33.01
N TYR A 778 -0.74 11.31 -33.57
CA TYR A 778 -1.08 12.70 -33.20
C TYR A 778 -1.62 12.80 -31.77
N GLU A 779 -2.48 11.89 -31.34
CA GLU A 779 -2.99 11.84 -29.96
C GLU A 779 -1.85 11.58 -28.96
N PHE A 780 -0.91 10.68 -29.29
CA PHE A 780 0.28 10.45 -28.47
C PHE A 780 1.17 11.70 -28.35
N ASP A 781 1.36 12.44 -29.45
CA ASP A 781 2.12 13.70 -29.44
C ASP A 781 1.42 14.81 -28.65
N LEU A 782 0.09 14.91 -28.74
CA LEU A 782 -0.70 15.83 -27.93
C LEU A 782 -0.53 15.54 -26.44
N LEU A 783 -0.65 14.27 -26.03
CA LEU A 783 -0.45 13.88 -24.64
C LEU A 783 0.98 14.19 -24.19
N LYS A 784 1.99 13.85 -25.00
CA LYS A 784 3.41 14.12 -24.67
C LYS A 784 3.66 15.62 -24.44
N LYS A 785 3.09 16.49 -25.28
CA LYS A 785 3.20 17.95 -25.13
C LYS A 785 2.47 18.47 -23.88
N ALA A 786 1.24 18.02 -23.65
CA ALA A 786 0.45 18.40 -22.48
C ALA A 786 1.10 17.98 -21.16
N SER A 787 1.89 16.89 -21.18
CA SER A 787 2.56 16.31 -20.01
C SER A 787 3.83 17.04 -19.58
N SER A 788 4.10 18.26 -20.04
CA SER A 788 5.31 19.01 -19.68
C SER A 788 5.21 19.62 -18.28
N PRO A 789 6.32 19.77 -17.52
CA PRO A 789 6.32 20.45 -16.23
C PRO A 789 5.83 21.89 -16.33
N GLY A 790 5.22 22.38 -15.25
CA GLY A 790 4.78 23.77 -15.14
C GLY A 790 5.99 24.67 -14.95
N PHE A 791 5.92 25.89 -15.47
CA PHE A 791 7.05 26.83 -15.43
C PHE A 791 6.58 28.27 -15.24
N HIS A 792 7.18 28.97 -14.29
CA HIS A 792 6.93 30.40 -14.05
C HIS A 792 8.25 31.12 -13.72
N GLN A 793 8.34 32.40 -14.11
CA GLN A 793 9.48 33.25 -13.79
C GLN A 793 9.06 34.64 -13.33
N LYS A 794 9.83 35.21 -12.40
CA LYS A 794 9.71 36.60 -11.95
C LYS A 794 11.07 37.20 -11.60
N LEU A 795 11.15 38.53 -11.59
CA LEU A 795 12.30 39.25 -11.06
C LEU A 795 12.03 39.69 -9.63
N MET A 796 13.05 39.59 -8.77
CA MET A 796 13.03 40.10 -7.42
C MET A 796 14.28 40.91 -7.15
N HIS A 797 14.13 42.03 -6.45
CA HIS A 797 15.23 42.90 -6.06
C HIS A 797 15.49 42.74 -4.56
N ILE A 798 16.74 42.44 -4.20
CA ILE A 798 17.17 42.26 -2.81
C ILE A 798 17.82 43.56 -2.35
N ALA A 799 17.24 44.17 -1.34
CA ALA A 799 17.65 45.45 -0.78
C ALA A 799 18.66 45.27 0.37
N SER A 800 18.83 46.29 1.21
CA SER A 800 19.88 46.36 2.23
C SER A 800 19.80 45.33 3.36
N ASP A 801 18.68 44.62 3.50
CA ASP A 801 18.48 43.59 4.52
C ASP A 801 19.03 42.22 4.11
N GLU A 802 19.59 42.09 2.91
CA GLU A 802 20.21 40.86 2.37
C GLU A 802 19.34 39.61 2.57
N THR A 803 18.03 39.79 2.47
CA THR A 803 17.04 38.76 2.77
C THR A 803 16.08 38.58 1.60
N LEU A 804 15.85 37.34 1.21
CA LEU A 804 14.86 36.95 0.21
C LEU A 804 13.76 36.11 0.86
N ARG A 805 12.51 36.58 0.75
CA ARG A 805 11.32 35.86 1.22
C ARG A 805 10.53 35.32 0.04
N LEU A 806 10.22 34.03 0.07
CA LEU A 806 9.43 33.33 -0.94
C LEU A 806 8.33 32.55 -0.23
N ASN A 807 7.12 32.63 -0.77
CA ASN A 807 6.00 31.80 -0.33
C ASN A 807 5.66 30.83 -1.47
N ALA A 808 5.59 29.54 -1.15
CA ALA A 808 5.20 28.50 -2.07
C ALA A 808 4.06 27.68 -1.46
N GLU A 809 2.93 27.62 -2.15
CA GLU A 809 1.84 26.70 -1.85
C GLU A 809 1.99 25.48 -2.77
N LEU A 810 2.12 24.30 -2.16
CA LEU A 810 2.32 23.03 -2.88
C LEU A 810 1.06 22.17 -2.77
N GLU A 811 0.53 21.76 -3.93
CA GLU A 811 -0.56 20.79 -4.01
C GLU A 811 -0.13 19.41 -3.48
N LEU A 812 -1.11 18.52 -3.25
CA LEU A 812 -0.87 17.12 -2.89
C LEU A 812 0.13 16.47 -3.87
N LEU A 813 1.23 15.92 -3.33
CA LEU A 813 2.27 15.21 -4.09
C LEU A 813 3.00 16.07 -5.13
N GLU A 814 2.93 17.39 -5.01
CA GLU A 814 3.71 18.29 -5.86
C GLU A 814 5.21 18.21 -5.51
N ILE A 815 6.05 18.29 -6.55
CA ILE A 815 7.47 18.62 -6.44
C ILE A 815 7.75 19.92 -7.20
N ARG A 816 8.56 20.80 -6.62
CA ARG A 816 8.86 22.11 -7.20
C ARG A 816 10.33 22.47 -7.01
N LEU A 817 10.99 22.85 -8.10
CA LEU A 817 12.32 23.42 -8.11
C LEU A 817 12.24 24.94 -8.27
N ILE A 818 12.75 25.68 -7.30
CA ILE A 818 12.95 27.13 -7.38
C ILE A 818 14.43 27.41 -7.62
N GLN A 819 14.73 28.13 -8.71
CA GLN A 819 16.08 28.58 -9.06
C GLN A 819 16.17 30.09 -8.91
N ILE A 820 17.14 30.54 -8.12
CA ILE A 820 17.40 31.94 -7.82
C ILE A 820 18.73 32.29 -8.49
N THR A 821 18.69 33.02 -9.59
CA THR A 821 19.86 33.31 -10.44
C THR A 821 20.09 34.83 -10.49
N PRO A 822 21.30 35.33 -10.19
CA PRO A 822 21.58 36.76 -10.29
C PRO A 822 21.47 37.22 -11.76
N VAL A 823 20.86 38.38 -11.97
CA VAL A 823 20.80 39.05 -13.26
C VAL A 823 22.00 39.97 -13.36
N ILE A 824 22.92 39.66 -14.27
CA ILE A 824 24.05 40.55 -14.55
C ILE A 824 23.53 41.65 -15.48
N CYS A 825 23.50 42.89 -14.99
CA CYS A 825 23.21 44.04 -15.83
C CYS A 825 24.39 44.28 -16.78
N PRO A 826 24.17 44.57 -18.07
CA PRO A 826 25.25 44.85 -19.03
C PRO A 826 26.19 45.98 -18.60
N SER A 827 25.75 46.88 -17.71
CA SER A 827 26.58 47.94 -17.13
C SER A 827 27.70 47.44 -16.21
N ASP A 828 27.59 46.24 -15.64
CA ASP A 828 28.55 45.69 -14.66
C ASP A 828 29.71 44.93 -15.31
N VAL A 829 29.66 44.69 -16.63
CA VAL A 829 30.76 44.06 -17.40
C VAL A 829 31.83 45.10 -17.80
N SER A 830 31.59 46.39 -17.50
CA SER A 830 32.47 47.51 -17.87
C SER A 830 33.21 48.17 -16.69
N ARG A 831 33.26 47.50 -15.53
CA ARG A 831 34.01 47.94 -14.34
C ARG A 831 35.05 46.93 -13.91
#